data_AF-A0A6C0EXP5-F1
#
_entry.id   AF-A0A6C0EXP5-F1
#
_cell.length_a   1.000
_cell.length_b   1.000
_cell.length_c   1.000
_cell.angle_alpha   90.00
_cell.angle_beta   90.00
_cell.angle_gamma   90.00
#
_symmetry.space_group_name_H-M   'P 1'
#
loop_
_entity.id
_entity.type
_entity.pdbx_description
1 polymer ?
#
loop_
_entity_poly.entity_id
_entity_poly.type
_entity_poly.pdbx_seq_one_letter_code
_entity_poly.pdbx_strand_id
1 'polypeptide(L)'
;MAGKSKSKSGAKGGSKSKGSSVLKTAMSAHNNPAARVKIPQTIGLPGQVANNAGGYSFPLPLEQEWMRYLIIGSKSDNGSFYQCGGAIATTISRCIMAAVSLPATCEHLIRDIIDVSVNARAPKQEMTMMSLAAAIVFARDQTCKAQALAAINQVCRIPTHLFMLVQYIRDISQDKAKPGKGFGKGVRRVLTEYYTSRGGLELAVLVTKYKNREGWTHEDLISLLHINPVQMKDAGGRLVLEWIMKKDKPERKIEANPAKGIVATTLPAKMERTEFLKRLMAIPTPDREPLVEGKGFIGSVIGGGSVAPAPALASVSKKVLVLFEVVHPESSMVGELIKLRVDDSEKLHNVKTTLADMGVAPFGNMVLWYGGKAISSAKSLQDISYNPANKIYVLSGVEMVEAAIPAIPAPMLTPTPTPTPTTSVVVAKSASDVEDPLVATARFLKALIELAKTGEKKDTTTAIAIMEQNKKIQREHLPTELLNTPQIWNTLLTGMGMTALVRNLGKLSQVGVASSRSQDIIKMLTDAKNVKDSKIHPLQVLVGMKTYSQGKGDLGSMTWPVNSYITTALSTTFRQAFGNITPTGKRFMIGLDVSGSMSMCMCAGAKNITPREGSVAMAMMTLYAEGAQNVHIYGFSNIFYNFNGKIRPEMTIQDAIKATDVPFGATDCALPMTEALKMYTHNGVGIDVFCVYTDSETYAPTVHPQVALEQYRRVTGIDAKLIVVGMVANQLTIADPKDKNTLNLAGFDTSTPELISMFVRGLI
;
A
#
# COMPACT_ATOMS: atom_id res chain seq x y z
N MET A 1 -69.12 69.90 13.38
CA MET A 1 -69.27 69.11 12.14
C MET A 1 -68.53 67.81 12.32
N ALA A 2 -69.29 66.72 12.41
CA ALA A 2 -68.83 65.34 12.51
C ALA A 2 -69.37 64.56 11.28
N GLY A 3 -68.59 63.62 10.74
CA GLY A 3 -69.03 62.68 9.68
C GLY A 3 -67.84 61.94 9.06
N LYS A 4 -67.66 60.63 9.34
CA LYS A 4 -68.04 59.44 8.50
C LYS A 4 -67.19 59.32 7.21
N SER A 5 -66.51 58.21 6.90
CA SER A 5 -67.02 56.85 6.66
C SER A 5 -65.85 55.83 6.58
N LYS A 6 -65.87 54.70 7.31
CA LYS A 6 -66.35 53.32 6.99
C LYS A 6 -65.68 52.59 5.80
N SER A 7 -64.92 51.53 6.11
CA SER A 7 -64.97 50.20 5.46
C SER A 7 -64.50 49.12 6.47
N LYS A 8 -65.38 48.38 7.17
CA LYS A 8 -65.86 46.99 6.87
C LYS A 8 -64.86 46.16 6.05
N SER A 9 -64.16 45.15 6.58
CA SER A 9 -64.58 43.85 7.16
C SER A 9 -65.33 42.91 6.20
N GLY A 10 -64.68 41.80 5.82
CA GLY A 10 -65.20 40.64 5.08
C GLY A 10 -64.46 40.45 3.73
N ALA A 11 -63.83 39.33 3.38
CA ALA A 11 -64.09 37.95 3.75
C ALA A 11 -62.82 37.08 3.75
N LYS A 12 -62.83 36.08 4.63
CA LYS A 12 -61.89 34.96 4.69
C LYS A 12 -61.95 34.13 3.41
N GLY A 13 -60.82 33.94 2.74
CA GLY A 13 -60.52 32.79 1.90
C GLY A 13 -59.38 32.01 2.55
N GLY A 14 -59.66 30.81 3.06
CA GLY A 14 -58.73 30.03 3.87
C GLY A 14 -57.55 29.46 3.09
N SER A 15 -56.34 29.70 3.60
CA SER A 15 -55.17 28.85 3.38
C SER A 15 -54.75 28.29 4.74
N LYS A 16 -55.43 27.21 5.18
CA LYS A 16 -55.01 26.43 6.34
C LYS A 16 -54.16 25.24 5.87
N SER A 17 -52.94 25.18 6.42
CA SER A 17 -52.31 23.98 7.00
C SER A 17 -51.88 22.79 6.13
N LYS A 18 -51.11 22.99 5.05
CA LYS A 18 -50.32 21.86 4.49
C LYS A 18 -49.12 21.50 5.39
N GLY A 19 -48.40 22.47 5.96
CA GLY A 19 -47.21 22.22 6.80
C GLY A 19 -47.52 21.52 8.14
N SER A 20 -48.64 21.84 8.79
CA SER A 20 -49.00 21.28 10.11
C SER A 20 -49.43 19.81 10.05
N SER A 21 -50.05 19.38 8.94
CA SER A 21 -50.48 17.99 8.71
C SER A 21 -49.28 17.04 8.50
N VAL A 22 -48.28 17.48 7.73
CA VAL A 22 -47.09 16.67 7.43
C VAL A 22 -46.20 16.53 8.67
N LEU A 23 -46.03 17.60 9.46
CA LEU A 23 -45.32 17.55 10.75
C LEU A 23 -45.98 16.60 11.76
N LYS A 24 -47.32 16.61 11.87
CA LYS A 24 -48.07 15.65 12.70
C LYS A 24 -47.90 14.21 12.22
N THR A 25 -47.84 14.01 10.90
CA THR A 25 -47.61 12.68 10.28
C THR A 25 -46.20 12.17 10.57
N ALA A 26 -45.17 13.03 10.50
CA ALA A 26 -43.79 12.68 10.83
C ALA A 26 -43.61 12.21 12.28
N MET A 27 -44.30 12.86 13.23
CA MET A 27 -44.31 12.43 14.64
C MET A 27 -45.04 11.09 14.86
N SER A 28 -46.11 10.80 14.11
CA SER A 28 -46.83 9.52 14.18
C SER A 28 -46.14 8.35 13.45
N ALA A 29 -45.20 8.66 12.54
CA ALA A 29 -44.53 7.70 11.69
C ALA A 29 -43.47 6.86 12.42
N HIS A 30 -43.14 7.20 13.66
CA HIS A 30 -42.18 6.43 14.46
C HIS A 30 -42.62 4.97 14.66
N ASN A 31 -43.93 4.71 14.73
CA ASN A 31 -44.50 3.39 14.99
C ASN A 31 -45.28 2.79 13.78
N ASN A 32 -45.32 3.48 12.63
CA ASN A 32 -46.07 3.03 11.46
C ASN A 32 -45.24 3.11 10.16
N PRO A 33 -44.67 1.99 9.70
CA PRO A 33 -43.87 1.92 8.46
C PRO A 33 -44.60 2.41 7.21
N ALA A 34 -45.92 2.25 7.14
CA ALA A 34 -46.72 2.71 6.01
C ALA A 34 -46.84 4.25 5.94
N ALA A 35 -46.68 4.94 7.08
CA ALA A 35 -46.69 6.41 7.12
C ALA A 35 -45.33 7.01 6.71
N ARG A 36 -44.21 6.30 6.94
CA ARG A 36 -42.84 6.76 6.58
C ARG A 36 -42.66 6.93 5.07
N VAL A 37 -43.34 6.13 4.26
CA VAL A 37 -43.27 6.18 2.77
C VAL A 37 -43.73 7.53 2.20
N LYS A 38 -44.56 8.28 2.94
CA LYS A 38 -45.09 9.58 2.50
C LYS A 38 -44.23 10.78 2.94
N ILE A 39 -43.16 10.54 3.70
CA ILE A 39 -42.28 11.60 4.21
C ILE A 39 -41.17 11.84 3.17
N PRO A 40 -41.09 13.04 2.57
CA PRO A 40 -40.05 13.34 1.58
C PRO A 40 -38.68 13.55 2.24
N GLN A 41 -37.59 13.46 1.47
CA GLN A 41 -36.22 13.70 1.99
C GLN A 41 -36.01 15.12 2.53
N THR A 42 -36.88 16.07 2.19
CA THR A 42 -36.90 17.44 2.73
C THR A 42 -37.43 17.51 4.17
N ILE A 43 -37.87 16.38 4.73
CA ILE A 43 -38.35 16.25 6.12
C ILE A 43 -37.63 15.06 6.76
N GLY A 44 -36.93 15.32 7.87
CA GLY A 44 -36.14 14.30 8.55
C GLY A 44 -36.96 13.19 9.18
N LEU A 45 -36.47 11.96 9.02
CA LEU A 45 -36.92 10.80 9.79
C LEU A 45 -36.23 10.77 11.17
N PRO A 46 -36.77 10.02 12.16
CA PRO A 46 -36.10 9.83 13.44
C PRO A 46 -34.67 9.31 13.26
N GLY A 47 -33.71 9.96 13.92
CA GLY A 47 -32.29 9.63 13.82
C GLY A 47 -31.53 10.30 12.67
N GLN A 48 -32.21 11.01 11.77
CA GLN A 48 -31.56 11.80 10.72
C GLN A 48 -31.23 13.23 11.16
N VAL A 49 -30.25 13.81 10.49
CA VAL A 49 -29.83 15.21 10.61
C VAL A 49 -29.91 15.89 9.24
N ALA A 50 -30.11 17.20 9.24
CA ALA A 50 -30.08 17.98 8.01
C ALA A 50 -28.68 17.88 7.37
N ASN A 51 -28.64 17.65 6.06
CA ASN A 51 -27.42 17.60 5.28
C ASN A 51 -27.16 18.95 4.58
N ASN A 52 -26.02 19.10 3.91
CA ASN A 52 -25.62 20.36 3.30
C ASN A 52 -26.36 20.65 1.98
N ALA A 53 -26.92 19.62 1.34
CA ALA A 53 -27.74 19.76 0.14
C ALA A 53 -29.19 20.21 0.41
N GLY A 54 -29.62 20.25 1.68
CA GLY A 54 -30.96 20.66 2.11
C GLY A 54 -31.95 19.50 2.32
N GLY A 55 -31.50 18.25 2.22
CA GLY A 55 -32.24 17.06 2.63
C GLY A 55 -31.84 16.57 4.02
N TYR A 56 -32.18 15.33 4.34
CA TYR A 56 -31.87 14.69 5.62
C TYR A 56 -31.19 13.34 5.41
N SER A 57 -30.08 13.12 6.12
CA SER A 57 -29.26 11.91 6.08
C SER A 57 -29.01 11.41 7.50
N PHE A 58 -28.59 10.15 7.68
CA PHE A 58 -28.19 9.64 8.99
C PHE A 58 -26.76 10.09 9.31
N PRO A 59 -26.47 10.44 10.58
CA PRO A 59 -25.09 10.58 11.03
C PRO A 59 -24.44 9.19 11.04
N LEU A 60 -23.16 9.12 10.65
CA LEU A 60 -22.38 7.91 10.83
C LEU A 60 -22.20 7.61 12.33
N PRO A 61 -22.22 6.33 12.73
CA PRO A 61 -21.67 5.92 14.01
C PRO A 61 -20.22 6.36 14.12
N LEU A 62 -19.81 6.71 15.34
CA LEU A 62 -18.47 7.23 15.62
C LEU A 62 -17.35 6.35 15.02
N GLU A 63 -17.50 5.03 15.08
CA GLU A 63 -16.51 4.09 14.58
C GLU A 63 -16.36 4.13 13.04
N GLN A 64 -17.49 4.24 12.36
CA GLN A 64 -17.51 4.35 10.89
C GLN A 64 -17.02 5.73 10.45
N GLU A 65 -17.27 6.76 11.27
CA GLU A 65 -16.79 8.12 11.04
C GLU A 65 -15.26 8.20 11.11
N TRP A 66 -14.61 7.68 12.16
CA TRP A 66 -13.15 7.68 12.22
C TRP A 66 -12.55 6.78 11.14
N MET A 67 -13.16 5.63 10.82
CA MET A 67 -12.66 4.74 9.77
C MET A 67 -12.64 5.47 8.42
N ARG A 68 -13.70 6.24 8.12
CA ARG A 68 -13.76 7.12 6.95
C ARG A 68 -12.63 8.13 6.92
N TYR A 69 -12.31 8.74 8.07
CA TYR A 69 -11.21 9.71 8.16
C TYR A 69 -9.82 9.08 8.12
N LEU A 70 -9.63 7.88 8.65
CA LEU A 70 -8.36 7.17 8.56
C LEU A 70 -8.02 6.79 7.11
N ILE A 71 -9.04 6.46 6.31
CA ILE A 71 -8.89 6.03 4.91
C ILE A 71 -8.85 7.21 3.94
N ILE A 72 -9.88 8.06 3.96
CA ILE A 72 -10.01 9.17 3.01
C ILE A 72 -9.11 10.32 3.49
N GLY A 73 -9.27 10.72 4.74
CA GLY A 73 -8.54 11.81 5.35
C GLY A 73 -9.05 13.20 5.00
N SER A 74 -8.32 14.21 5.50
CA SER A 74 -8.81 15.60 5.59
C SER A 74 -8.42 16.48 4.40
N LYS A 75 -7.40 16.06 3.63
CA LYS A 75 -6.61 16.98 2.80
C LYS A 75 -7.02 16.93 1.33
N SER A 76 -8.18 17.49 1.03
CA SER A 76 -8.32 18.24 -0.22
C SER A 76 -7.96 19.69 0.11
N ASP A 77 -7.04 20.28 -0.63
CA ASP A 77 -6.68 21.70 -0.50
C ASP A 77 -7.90 22.63 -0.76
N ASN A 78 -9.04 22.06 -1.18
CA ASN A 78 -10.33 22.71 -1.45
C ASN A 78 -11.53 22.20 -0.60
N GLY A 79 -11.36 21.25 0.34
CA GLY A 79 -12.50 20.65 1.06
C GLY A 79 -13.39 19.71 0.23
N SER A 80 -14.63 19.45 0.65
CA SER A 80 -15.66 18.79 -0.17
C SER A 80 -16.42 19.83 -0.99
N PHE A 81 -17.32 19.40 -1.87
CA PHE A 81 -18.18 20.33 -2.63
C PHE A 81 -18.96 21.30 -1.73
N TYR A 82 -19.38 20.83 -0.55
CA TYR A 82 -20.23 21.57 0.36
C TYR A 82 -19.47 22.21 1.54
N GLN A 83 -18.25 21.77 1.82
CA GLN A 83 -17.51 22.17 3.03
C GLN A 83 -16.06 22.50 2.70
N CYS A 84 -15.57 23.64 3.20
CA CYS A 84 -14.15 23.96 3.09
C CYS A 84 -13.29 23.02 3.95
N GLY A 85 -11.99 22.90 3.63
CA GLY A 85 -11.08 21.99 4.32
C GLY A 85 -10.97 22.24 5.84
N GLY A 86 -11.10 23.50 6.28
CA GLY A 86 -11.08 23.85 7.71
C GLY A 86 -12.29 23.32 8.50
N ALA A 87 -13.47 23.31 7.89
CA ALA A 87 -14.67 22.76 8.50
C ALA A 87 -14.56 21.23 8.66
N ILE A 88 -14.06 20.55 7.62
CA ILE A 88 -13.80 19.09 7.65
C ILE A 88 -12.76 18.76 8.72
N ALA A 89 -11.66 19.50 8.79
CA ALA A 89 -10.64 19.31 9.82
C ALA A 89 -11.20 19.44 11.25
N THR A 90 -12.13 20.37 11.47
CA THR A 90 -12.80 20.55 12.76
C THR A 90 -13.67 19.33 13.12
N THR A 91 -14.44 18.81 12.16
CA THR A 91 -15.24 17.61 12.36
C THR A 91 -14.39 16.39 12.67
N ILE A 92 -13.31 16.19 11.91
CA ILE A 92 -12.35 15.10 12.13
C ILE A 92 -11.77 15.19 13.54
N SER A 93 -11.30 16.37 13.95
CA SER A 93 -10.77 16.58 15.31
C SER A 93 -11.81 16.24 16.37
N ARG A 94 -13.07 16.64 16.19
CA ARG A 94 -14.17 16.30 17.12
C ARG A 94 -14.38 14.80 17.22
N CYS A 95 -14.41 14.10 16.09
CA CYS A 95 -14.57 12.64 16.03
C CYS A 95 -13.42 11.91 16.75
N ILE A 96 -12.18 12.23 16.41
CA ILE A 96 -11.01 11.60 17.05
C ILE A 96 -10.95 11.91 18.55
N MET A 97 -11.27 13.13 18.97
CA MET A 97 -11.31 13.48 20.39
C MET A 97 -12.44 12.77 21.13
N ALA A 98 -13.60 12.56 20.49
CA ALA A 98 -14.67 11.75 21.06
C ALA A 98 -14.24 10.29 21.24
N ALA A 99 -13.58 9.71 20.23
CA ALA A 99 -13.06 8.34 20.29
C ALA A 99 -12.02 8.13 21.40
N VAL A 100 -11.11 9.09 21.58
CA VAL A 100 -10.05 9.05 22.59
C VAL A 100 -10.57 9.30 24.02
N SER A 101 -11.78 9.85 24.17
CA SER A 101 -12.33 10.25 25.47
C SER A 101 -12.80 9.08 26.35
N LEU A 102 -13.16 7.93 25.76
CA LEU A 102 -13.64 6.74 26.47
C LEU A 102 -12.70 5.54 26.24
N PRO A 103 -12.44 4.68 27.25
CA PRO A 103 -11.51 3.56 27.11
C PRO A 103 -11.84 2.61 25.96
N ALA A 104 -13.10 2.16 25.85
CA ALA A 104 -13.52 1.19 24.86
C ALA A 104 -13.38 1.69 23.42
N THR A 105 -13.81 2.93 23.14
CA THR A 105 -13.66 3.54 21.81
C THR A 105 -12.20 3.88 21.50
N CYS A 106 -11.40 4.24 22.51
CA CYS A 106 -9.99 4.54 22.37
C CYS A 106 -9.18 3.28 21.99
N GLU A 107 -9.48 2.14 22.62
CA GLU A 107 -8.91 0.84 22.24
C GLU A 107 -9.30 0.45 20.81
N HIS A 108 -10.58 0.61 20.45
CA HIS A 108 -11.05 0.28 19.10
C HIS A 108 -10.37 1.16 18.04
N LEU A 109 -10.30 2.47 18.26
CA LEU A 109 -9.58 3.39 17.38
C LEU A 109 -8.12 2.96 17.18
N ILE A 110 -7.41 2.53 18.23
CA ILE A 110 -6.01 2.07 18.11
C ILE A 110 -5.93 0.81 17.24
N ARG A 111 -6.87 -0.13 17.40
CA ARG A 111 -6.95 -1.34 16.58
C ARG A 111 -7.14 -0.99 15.11
N ASP A 112 -8.05 -0.07 14.81
CA ASP A 112 -8.32 0.39 13.44
C ASP A 112 -7.13 1.17 12.85
N ILE A 113 -6.43 1.98 13.64
CA ILE A 113 -5.19 2.64 13.21
C ILE A 113 -4.13 1.61 12.81
N ILE A 114 -3.96 0.54 13.60
CA ILE A 114 -3.03 -0.54 13.30
C ILE A 114 -3.45 -1.25 12.01
N ASP A 115 -4.72 -1.64 11.90
CA ASP A 115 -5.26 -2.33 10.73
C ASP A 115 -5.05 -1.50 9.44
N VAL A 116 -5.51 -0.25 9.44
CA VAL A 116 -5.39 0.65 8.29
C VAL A 116 -3.92 0.86 7.89
N SER A 117 -3.02 0.97 8.87
CA SER A 117 -1.59 1.12 8.59
C SER A 117 -0.96 -0.16 8.05
N VAL A 118 -1.08 -1.28 8.78
CA VAL A 118 -0.42 -2.55 8.48
C VAL A 118 -0.90 -3.12 7.15
N ASN A 119 -2.22 -3.09 6.91
CA ASN A 119 -2.86 -3.60 5.69
C ASN A 119 -2.89 -2.58 4.54
N ALA A 120 -2.28 -1.40 4.72
CA ALA A 120 -2.14 -0.37 3.69
C ALA A 120 -3.47 0.04 3.03
N ARG A 121 -4.55 0.08 3.82
CA ARG A 121 -5.91 0.41 3.37
C ARG A 121 -6.04 1.88 2.93
N ALA A 122 -5.29 2.75 3.59
CA ALA A 122 -5.23 4.17 3.24
C ALA A 122 -4.07 4.47 2.27
N PRO A 123 -4.28 5.31 1.24
CA PRO A 123 -3.20 5.78 0.35
C PRO A 123 -2.16 6.64 1.06
N LYS A 124 -2.50 7.14 2.26
CA LYS A 124 -1.76 8.14 3.05
C LYS A 124 -1.79 7.78 4.54
N GLN A 125 -0.78 8.21 5.29
CA GLN A 125 -0.60 7.84 6.71
C GLN A 125 -0.73 9.04 7.65
N GLU A 126 -0.96 10.24 7.13
CA GLU A 126 -1.11 11.47 7.92
C GLU A 126 -2.21 11.32 9.00
N MET A 127 -3.35 10.77 8.62
CA MET A 127 -4.49 10.61 9.52
C MET A 127 -4.32 9.52 10.57
N THR A 128 -3.65 8.41 10.23
CA THR A 128 -3.32 7.35 11.18
C THR A 128 -2.31 7.88 12.21
N MET A 129 -1.28 8.64 11.78
CA MET A 129 -0.32 9.25 12.71
C MET A 129 -0.96 10.32 13.60
N MET A 130 -1.80 11.19 13.05
CA MET A 130 -2.47 12.25 13.81
C MET A 130 -3.42 11.65 14.87
N SER A 131 -4.19 10.62 14.51
CA SER A 131 -5.11 9.95 15.44
C SER A 131 -4.36 9.18 16.53
N LEU A 132 -3.24 8.53 16.17
CA LEU A 132 -2.37 7.88 17.15
C LEU A 132 -1.73 8.90 18.11
N ALA A 133 -1.29 10.05 17.60
CA ALA A 133 -0.79 11.15 18.43
C ALA A 133 -1.86 11.65 19.39
N ALA A 134 -3.11 11.83 18.94
CA ALA A 134 -4.22 12.21 19.79
C ALA A 134 -4.45 11.19 20.92
N ALA A 135 -4.44 9.89 20.61
CA ALA A 135 -4.55 8.83 21.62
C ALA A 135 -3.40 8.88 22.66
N ILE A 136 -2.15 9.07 22.21
CA ILE A 136 -0.99 9.20 23.11
C ILE A 136 -1.11 10.43 24.02
N VAL A 137 -1.57 11.55 23.47
CA VAL A 137 -1.53 12.86 24.11
C VAL A 137 -2.74 13.09 25.01
N PHE A 138 -3.94 12.70 24.59
CA PHE A 138 -5.21 13.08 25.21
C PHE A 138 -6.03 11.95 25.84
N ALA A 139 -5.67 10.67 25.64
CA ALA A 139 -6.40 9.59 26.31
C ALA A 139 -6.44 9.84 27.83
N ARG A 140 -7.60 9.63 28.44
CA ARG A 140 -7.75 9.80 29.90
C ARG A 140 -7.29 8.55 30.63
N ASP A 141 -7.59 7.40 30.04
CA ASP A 141 -7.27 6.09 30.56
C ASP A 141 -5.81 5.70 30.32
N GLN A 142 -5.19 5.11 31.34
CA GLN A 142 -3.78 4.73 31.30
C GLN A 142 -3.55 3.48 30.46
N THR A 143 -4.53 2.57 30.38
CA THR A 143 -4.48 1.37 29.53
C THR A 143 -4.48 1.77 28.05
N CYS A 144 -5.37 2.68 27.66
CA CYS A 144 -5.39 3.19 26.28
C CYS A 144 -4.07 3.89 25.92
N LYS A 145 -3.47 4.70 26.82
CA LYS A 145 -2.14 5.26 26.58
C LYS A 145 -1.07 4.21 26.37
N ALA A 146 -1.09 3.14 27.17
CA ALA A 146 -0.13 2.05 27.04
C ALA A 146 -0.29 1.32 25.71
N GLN A 147 -1.53 1.05 25.28
CA GLN A 147 -1.84 0.47 23.97
C GLN A 147 -1.40 1.39 22.82
N ALA A 148 -1.67 2.70 22.91
CA ALA A 148 -1.26 3.67 21.89
C ALA A 148 0.27 3.75 21.77
N LEU A 149 0.99 3.73 22.90
CA LEU A 149 2.44 3.66 22.91
C LEU A 149 2.96 2.35 22.30
N ALA A 150 2.33 1.20 22.57
CA ALA A 150 2.71 -0.08 21.97
C ALA A 150 2.45 -0.11 20.45
N ALA A 151 1.40 0.56 19.98
CA ALA A 151 1.06 0.64 18.56
C ALA A 151 2.12 1.36 17.71
N ILE A 152 2.94 2.24 18.31
CA ILE A 152 4.03 2.96 17.60
C ILE A 152 4.94 1.99 16.85
N ASN A 153 5.35 0.89 17.47
CA ASN A 153 6.28 -0.07 16.85
C ASN A 153 5.65 -0.82 15.66
N GLN A 154 4.32 -0.97 15.64
CA GLN A 154 3.59 -1.63 14.55
C GLN A 154 3.34 -0.67 13.39
N VAL A 155 3.01 0.58 13.70
CA VAL A 155 2.55 1.59 12.74
C VAL A 155 3.73 2.36 12.13
N CYS A 156 4.70 2.76 12.96
CA CYS A 156 5.91 3.44 12.52
C CYS A 156 6.95 2.41 12.04
N ARG A 157 6.76 1.84 10.85
CA ARG A 157 7.72 0.89 10.24
C ARG A 157 8.96 1.57 9.64
N ILE A 158 8.82 2.83 9.22
CA ILE A 158 9.88 3.64 8.61
C ILE A 158 10.02 4.99 9.30
N PRO A 159 11.21 5.64 9.25
CA PRO A 159 11.45 6.94 9.86
C PRO A 159 10.48 8.04 9.43
N THR A 160 9.97 8.03 8.18
CA THR A 160 8.95 8.99 7.75
C THR A 160 7.73 9.00 8.67
N HIS A 161 7.21 7.82 9.02
CA HIS A 161 6.05 7.72 9.92
C HIS A 161 6.43 8.09 11.35
N LEU A 162 7.64 7.72 11.80
CA LEU A 162 8.17 8.09 13.11
C LEU A 162 8.24 9.61 13.27
N PHE A 163 8.88 10.32 12.31
CA PHE A 163 9.02 11.77 12.33
C PHE A 163 7.66 12.47 12.24
N MET A 164 6.75 11.96 11.41
CA MET A 164 5.39 12.46 11.31
C MET A 164 4.61 12.32 12.62
N LEU A 165 4.67 11.14 13.27
CA LEU A 165 4.05 10.93 14.56
C LEU A 165 4.65 11.85 15.63
N VAL A 166 5.98 11.97 15.67
CA VAL A 166 6.67 12.86 16.62
C VAL A 166 6.23 14.31 16.43
N GLN A 167 6.12 14.75 15.17
CA GLN A 167 5.65 16.09 14.85
C GLN A 167 4.23 16.33 15.37
N TYR A 168 3.30 15.40 15.09
CA TYR A 168 1.93 15.51 15.60
C TYR A 168 1.86 15.47 17.13
N ILE A 169 2.65 14.60 17.80
CA ILE A 169 2.72 14.56 19.26
C ILE A 169 3.19 15.91 19.80
N ARG A 170 4.21 16.54 19.18
CA ARG A 170 4.72 17.85 19.60
C ARG A 170 3.66 18.93 19.45
N ASP A 171 3.04 19.01 18.28
CA ASP A 171 2.09 20.06 17.92
C ASP A 171 0.86 19.99 18.82
N ILE A 172 0.23 18.81 18.90
CA ILE A 172 -0.99 18.59 19.69
C ILE A 172 -0.71 18.69 21.21
N SER A 173 0.53 18.45 21.66
CA SER A 173 0.90 18.67 23.06
C SER A 173 0.97 20.15 23.45
N GLN A 174 1.11 21.08 22.49
CA GLN A 174 1.01 22.52 22.76
C GLN A 174 -0.42 22.94 23.07
N ASP A 175 -1.42 22.25 22.49
CA ASP A 175 -2.84 22.58 22.63
C ASP A 175 -3.45 22.15 23.97
N LYS A 176 -2.65 21.51 24.84
CA LYS A 176 -3.08 21.18 26.21
C LYS A 176 -3.28 22.44 27.04
N ALA A 177 -4.23 22.37 27.98
CA ALA A 177 -4.40 23.40 29.02
C ALA A 177 -3.09 23.72 29.76
N LYS A 178 -2.20 22.73 29.91
CA LYS A 178 -0.80 22.91 30.29
C LYS A 178 0.08 22.44 29.13
N PRO A 179 0.58 23.36 28.29
CA PRO A 179 1.42 23.01 27.14
C PRO A 179 2.62 22.18 27.57
N GLY A 180 2.88 21.10 26.84
CA GLY A 180 3.99 20.19 27.10
C GLY A 180 4.84 19.96 25.85
N LYS A 181 6.06 19.48 26.04
CA LYS A 181 6.96 19.19 24.89
C LYS A 181 6.56 17.94 24.10
N GLY A 182 5.64 17.11 24.61
CA GLY A 182 5.22 15.84 23.99
C GLY A 182 6.11 14.62 24.30
N PHE A 183 7.26 14.80 24.94
CA PHE A 183 8.24 13.73 25.23
C PHE A 183 8.23 13.27 26.68
N GLY A 184 7.08 12.77 27.15
CA GLY A 184 6.98 12.11 28.47
C GLY A 184 7.75 10.79 28.54
N LYS A 185 7.89 10.20 29.75
CA LYS A 185 8.64 8.95 29.99
C LYS A 185 8.25 7.80 29.05
N GLY A 186 6.96 7.61 28.80
CA GLY A 186 6.45 6.55 27.91
C GLY A 186 6.86 6.74 26.44
N VAL A 187 6.69 7.96 25.91
CA VAL A 187 7.10 8.31 24.54
C VAL A 187 8.61 8.15 24.39
N ARG A 188 9.41 8.67 25.33
CA ARG A 188 10.87 8.51 25.30
C ARG A 188 11.29 7.05 25.30
N ARG A 189 10.66 6.21 26.13
CA ARG A 189 10.94 4.77 26.20
C ARG A 189 10.74 4.09 24.85
N VAL A 190 9.55 4.25 24.25
CA VAL A 190 9.22 3.56 22.98
C VAL A 190 10.03 4.11 21.81
N LEU A 191 10.24 5.42 21.73
CA LEU A 191 11.09 6.00 20.70
C LEU A 191 12.56 5.59 20.86
N THR A 192 13.05 5.38 22.09
CA THR A 192 14.39 4.81 22.33
C THR A 192 14.45 3.36 21.87
N GLU A 193 13.43 2.57 22.19
CA GLU A 193 13.27 1.17 21.78
C GLU A 193 13.27 1.03 20.24
N TYR A 194 12.66 1.97 19.52
CA TYR A 194 12.71 2.04 18.06
C TYR A 194 14.16 1.97 17.54
N TYR A 195 15.09 2.77 18.08
CA TYR A 195 16.48 2.74 17.63
C TYR A 195 17.25 1.54 18.18
N THR A 196 17.06 1.22 19.45
CA THR A 196 17.88 0.27 20.20
C THR A 196 17.56 -1.20 19.91
N SER A 197 16.34 -1.51 19.46
CA SER A 197 15.89 -2.88 19.12
C SER A 197 16.33 -3.38 17.74
N ARG A 198 16.84 -2.50 16.88
CA ARG A 198 17.22 -2.80 15.50
C ARG A 198 18.68 -3.20 15.37
N GLY A 199 18.96 -4.10 14.42
CA GLY A 199 20.33 -4.50 14.11
C GLY A 199 21.08 -3.40 13.37
N GLY A 200 22.41 -3.38 13.47
CA GLY A 200 23.25 -2.33 12.90
C GLY A 200 22.98 -2.04 11.41
N LEU A 201 22.96 -3.07 10.57
CA LEU A 201 22.73 -2.90 9.12
C LEU A 201 21.32 -2.40 8.81
N GLU A 202 20.30 -2.91 9.51
CA GLU A 202 18.92 -2.45 9.35
C GLU A 202 18.79 -0.97 9.70
N LEU A 203 19.36 -0.59 10.85
CA LEU A 203 19.34 0.79 11.31
C LEU A 203 20.10 1.70 10.33
N ALA A 204 21.28 1.29 9.86
CA ALA A 204 22.07 2.03 8.88
C ALA A 204 21.24 2.35 7.63
N VAL A 205 20.59 1.33 7.04
CA VAL A 205 19.74 1.49 5.85
C VAL A 205 18.60 2.48 6.11
N LEU A 206 17.92 2.40 7.26
CA LEU A 206 16.81 3.29 7.58
C LEU A 206 17.27 4.75 7.71
N VAL A 207 18.33 5.00 8.48
CA VAL A 207 18.78 6.37 8.78
C VAL A 207 19.45 7.05 7.59
N THR A 208 20.08 6.29 6.70
CA THR A 208 20.70 6.83 5.49
C THR A 208 19.68 7.04 4.37
N LYS A 209 18.63 6.21 4.31
CA LYS A 209 17.52 6.35 3.35
C LYS A 209 16.61 7.53 3.71
N TYR A 210 16.29 7.69 4.99
CA TYR A 210 15.34 8.69 5.48
C TYR A 210 16.02 9.69 6.41
N LYS A 211 16.99 10.44 5.89
CA LYS A 211 17.83 11.36 6.70
C LYS A 211 17.03 12.37 7.53
N ASN A 212 15.94 12.89 6.98
CA ASN A 212 15.03 13.83 7.63
C ASN A 212 13.61 13.77 7.05
N ARG A 213 12.58 14.10 7.83
CA ARG A 213 11.19 14.38 7.39
C ARG A 213 10.51 15.28 8.41
N GLU A 214 9.49 16.03 8.00
CA GLU A 214 8.70 16.89 8.90
C GLU A 214 9.55 17.87 9.74
N GLY A 215 10.69 18.30 9.21
CA GLY A 215 11.64 19.17 9.93
C GLY A 215 12.49 18.47 11.00
N TRP A 216 12.39 17.14 11.15
CA TRP A 216 13.17 16.33 12.09
C TRP A 216 14.29 15.56 11.40
N THR A 217 15.42 15.44 12.08
CA THR A 217 16.51 14.53 11.74
C THR A 217 16.63 13.40 12.77
N HIS A 218 17.35 12.34 12.43
CA HIS A 218 17.69 11.29 13.39
C HIS A 218 18.53 11.82 14.56
N GLU A 219 19.41 12.79 14.29
CA GLU A 219 20.23 13.44 15.32
C GLU A 219 19.38 14.18 16.35
N ASP A 220 18.34 14.90 15.91
CA ASP A 220 17.42 15.60 16.81
C ASP A 220 16.76 14.61 17.78
N LEU A 221 16.24 13.50 17.26
CA LEU A 221 15.58 12.48 18.08
C LEU A 221 16.57 11.78 19.01
N ILE A 222 17.73 11.33 18.52
CA ILE A 222 18.73 10.66 19.34
C ILE A 222 19.19 11.57 20.50
N SER A 223 19.42 12.85 20.22
CA SER A 223 19.82 13.84 21.21
C SER A 223 18.73 14.07 22.25
N LEU A 224 17.48 14.20 21.82
CA LEU A 224 16.32 14.45 22.68
C LEU A 224 15.96 13.23 23.55
N LEU A 225 16.20 12.03 23.04
CA LEU A 225 15.94 10.77 23.72
C LEU A 225 17.08 10.36 24.67
N HIS A 226 18.26 10.98 24.54
CA HIS A 226 19.48 10.64 25.29
C HIS A 226 19.87 9.17 25.14
N ILE A 227 19.84 8.66 23.91
CA ILE A 227 20.16 7.25 23.63
C ILE A 227 21.63 6.97 23.93
N ASN A 228 21.88 6.01 24.82
CA ASN A 228 23.22 5.60 25.19
C ASN A 228 23.73 4.50 24.22
N PRO A 229 24.97 4.60 23.69
CA PRO A 229 25.55 3.55 22.85
C PRO A 229 25.47 2.14 23.43
N VAL A 230 25.54 1.97 24.75
CA VAL A 230 25.46 0.66 25.42
C VAL A 230 24.09 -0.01 25.22
N GLN A 231 23.03 0.79 24.98
CA GLN A 231 21.69 0.28 24.76
C GLN A 231 21.48 -0.25 23.33
N MET A 232 22.40 0.02 22.40
CA MET A 232 22.28 -0.47 21.02
C MET A 232 22.42 -1.99 20.98
N LYS A 233 21.54 -2.66 20.23
CA LYS A 233 21.48 -4.12 20.10
C LYS A 233 22.83 -4.80 19.84
N ASP A 234 23.66 -4.21 18.99
CA ASP A 234 24.92 -4.76 18.56
C ASP A 234 25.98 -3.68 18.28
N ALA A 235 27.19 -4.11 17.97
CA ALA A 235 28.31 -3.23 17.65
C ALA A 235 28.08 -2.40 16.37
N GLY A 236 27.31 -2.92 15.40
CA GLY A 236 26.90 -2.17 14.23
C GLY A 236 25.94 -1.04 14.59
N GLY A 237 24.99 -1.25 15.50
CA GLY A 237 24.10 -0.22 16.01
C GLY A 237 24.86 0.93 16.68
N ARG A 238 25.91 0.61 17.46
CA ARG A 238 26.83 1.61 18.02
C ARG A 238 27.56 2.40 16.95
N LEU A 239 28.04 1.73 15.91
CA LEU A 239 28.70 2.36 14.77
C LEU A 239 27.76 3.34 14.03
N VAL A 240 26.47 2.98 13.87
CA VAL A 240 25.46 3.87 13.26
C VAL A 240 25.14 5.07 14.15
N LEU A 241 25.07 4.87 15.46
CA LEU A 241 24.85 5.97 16.40
C LEU A 241 25.97 7.01 16.30
N GLU A 242 27.23 6.55 16.24
CA GLU A 242 28.37 7.43 15.98
C GLU A 242 28.34 8.06 14.60
N TRP A 243 27.93 7.31 13.56
CA TRP A 243 27.77 7.83 12.21
C TRP A 243 26.83 9.05 12.17
N ILE A 244 25.76 9.03 12.96
CA ILE A 244 24.78 10.12 13.05
C ILE A 244 25.31 11.28 13.91
N MET A 245 25.94 10.96 15.05
CA MET A 245 26.24 11.95 16.10
C MET A 245 27.60 12.63 15.95
N LYS A 246 28.58 12.00 15.29
CA LYS A 246 29.94 12.54 15.18
C LYS A 246 29.98 13.65 14.13
N LYS A 247 30.32 14.86 14.57
CA LYS A 247 30.48 16.06 13.73
C LYS A 247 31.79 16.75 14.07
N ASP A 248 32.45 17.27 13.04
CA ASP A 248 33.59 18.16 13.25
C ASP A 248 33.07 19.49 13.80
N LYS A 249 33.70 19.97 14.87
CA LYS A 249 33.36 21.23 15.53
C LYS A 249 34.54 22.19 15.31
N PRO A 250 34.34 23.31 14.59
CA PRO A 250 35.39 24.32 14.48
C PRO A 250 35.65 24.95 15.85
N GLU A 251 36.78 25.63 15.98
CA GLU A 251 37.08 26.44 17.15
C GLU A 251 35.96 27.47 17.41
N ARG A 252 35.53 27.61 18.67
CA ARG A 252 34.45 28.53 19.04
C ARG A 252 34.86 29.39 20.23
N LYS A 253 34.76 30.70 20.08
CA LYS A 253 34.86 31.65 21.19
C LYS A 253 33.51 31.73 21.89
N ILE A 254 33.48 31.37 23.16
CA ILE A 254 32.33 31.58 24.04
C ILE A 254 32.52 32.95 24.67
N GLU A 255 31.58 33.85 24.42
CA GLU A 255 31.54 35.16 25.06
C GLU A 255 31.09 35.02 26.52
N ALA A 256 31.60 35.90 27.38
CA ALA A 256 31.24 35.90 28.79
C ALA A 256 29.74 36.17 28.94
N ASN A 257 29.05 35.34 29.74
CA ASN A 257 27.67 35.59 30.16
C ASN A 257 27.60 35.58 31.69
N PRO A 258 27.68 36.76 32.33
CA PRO A 258 27.68 36.89 33.79
C PRO A 258 26.41 36.31 34.43
N ALA A 259 25.25 36.39 33.76
CA ALA A 259 23.97 35.90 34.27
C ALA A 259 23.88 34.37 34.35
N LYS A 260 24.77 33.64 33.67
CA LYS A 260 24.87 32.17 33.72
C LYS A 260 26.17 31.68 34.35
N GLY A 261 26.99 32.59 34.90
CA GLY A 261 28.32 32.25 35.44
C GLY A 261 29.32 31.73 34.40
N ILE A 262 29.12 32.07 33.12
CA ILE A 262 29.99 31.60 32.02
C ILE A 262 31.07 32.65 31.77
N VAL A 263 32.34 32.26 31.92
CA VAL A 263 33.51 33.10 31.63
C VAL A 263 33.86 32.97 30.15
N ALA A 264 34.40 34.04 29.54
CA ALA A 264 34.87 33.99 28.16
C ALA A 264 35.94 32.89 28.02
N THR A 265 35.77 31.99 27.05
CA THR A 265 36.67 30.84 26.84
C THR A 265 36.62 30.40 25.38
N THR A 266 37.77 30.01 24.85
CA THR A 266 37.87 29.44 23.51
C THR A 266 37.85 27.92 23.59
N LEU A 267 36.86 27.28 22.98
CA LEU A 267 36.82 25.84 22.82
C LEU A 267 37.62 25.43 21.57
N PRO A 268 38.62 24.54 21.69
CA PRO A 268 39.42 24.10 20.55
C PRO A 268 38.59 23.29 19.56
N ALA A 269 39.05 23.25 18.30
CA ALA A 269 38.43 22.43 17.27
C ALA A 269 38.45 20.94 17.65
N LYS A 270 37.35 20.23 17.40
CA LYS A 270 37.23 18.78 17.61
C LYS A 270 36.89 18.09 16.29
N MET A 271 37.83 17.33 15.75
CA MET A 271 37.71 16.61 14.47
C MET A 271 37.08 15.21 14.63
N GLU A 272 35.98 15.13 15.39
CA GLU A 272 35.36 13.86 15.77
C GLU A 272 34.82 13.06 14.58
N ARG A 273 34.36 13.72 13.50
CA ARG A 273 33.89 13.03 12.29
C ARG A 273 35.07 12.46 11.52
N THR A 274 36.15 13.23 11.40
CA THR A 274 37.36 12.78 10.68
C THR A 274 38.00 11.57 11.36
N GLU A 275 38.12 11.59 12.69
CA GLU A 275 38.62 10.45 13.46
C GLU A 275 37.72 9.22 13.34
N PHE A 276 36.40 9.41 13.43
CA PHE A 276 35.42 8.35 13.23
C PHE A 276 35.56 7.70 11.84
N LEU A 277 35.71 8.50 10.77
CA LEU A 277 35.86 7.99 9.41
C LEU A 277 37.15 7.16 9.25
N LYS A 278 38.26 7.57 9.88
CA LYS A 278 39.49 6.77 9.89
C LYS A 278 39.27 5.40 10.54
N ARG A 279 38.60 5.37 11.71
CA ARG A 279 38.26 4.12 12.39
C ARG A 279 37.31 3.25 11.56
N LEU A 280 36.29 3.85 10.93
CA LEU A 280 35.36 3.13 10.05
C LEU A 280 36.11 2.46 8.89
N MET A 281 37.03 3.17 8.24
CA MET A 281 37.82 2.62 7.13
C MET A 281 38.74 1.47 7.58
N ALA A 282 39.26 1.52 8.80
CA ALA A 282 40.14 0.50 9.37
C ALA A 282 39.43 -0.82 9.73
N ILE A 283 38.10 -0.86 9.86
CA ILE A 283 37.36 -2.11 10.15
C ILE A 283 37.52 -3.07 8.96
N PRO A 284 38.08 -4.28 9.12
CA PRO A 284 38.21 -5.22 8.01
C PRO A 284 36.84 -5.61 7.45
N THR A 285 36.65 -5.41 6.15
CA THR A 285 35.45 -5.81 5.41
C THR A 285 35.93 -6.73 4.30
N PRO A 286 35.97 -8.07 4.49
CA PRO A 286 36.46 -8.97 3.47
C PRO A 286 35.66 -8.74 2.18
N ASP A 287 36.38 -8.37 1.13
CA ASP A 287 35.81 -8.14 -0.19
C ASP A 287 35.32 -9.48 -0.73
N ARG A 288 34.09 -9.53 -1.23
CA ARG A 288 33.78 -10.53 -2.25
C ARG A 288 34.54 -10.09 -3.49
N GLU A 289 35.40 -10.96 -4.02
CA GLU A 289 36.36 -10.79 -5.12
C GLU A 289 36.26 -9.45 -5.90
N PRO A 290 37.32 -8.62 -5.91
CA PRO A 290 37.34 -7.40 -6.70
C PRO A 290 37.39 -7.70 -8.21
N LEU A 291 36.64 -6.91 -8.98
CA LEU A 291 36.66 -6.91 -10.45
C LEU A 291 38.00 -6.35 -10.96
N VAL A 292 38.57 -7.07 -11.92
CA VAL A 292 39.77 -6.74 -12.69
C VAL A 292 39.82 -5.25 -13.05
N GLU A 293 40.90 -4.57 -12.65
CA GLU A 293 41.20 -3.20 -13.07
C GLU A 293 41.32 -3.13 -14.60
N GLY A 294 40.43 -2.38 -15.23
CA GLY A 294 40.50 -2.05 -16.65
C GLY A 294 41.71 -1.15 -16.93
N LYS A 295 42.79 -1.72 -17.46
CA LYS A 295 43.82 -0.94 -18.16
C LYS A 295 43.22 -0.36 -19.43
N GLY A 296 43.35 0.96 -19.58
CA GLY A 296 42.82 1.73 -20.70
C GLY A 296 43.41 1.28 -22.04
N PHE A 297 42.59 1.38 -23.08
CA PHE A 297 43.03 1.25 -24.46
C PHE A 297 42.74 2.57 -25.18
N ILE A 298 43.82 3.27 -25.53
CA ILE A 298 43.86 4.39 -26.47
C ILE A 298 44.54 3.84 -27.72
N GLY A 299 43.95 4.07 -28.91
CA GLY A 299 44.73 4.16 -30.16
C GLY A 299 44.44 3.14 -31.27
N SER A 300 43.69 3.62 -32.27
CA SER A 300 43.92 3.57 -33.72
C SER A 300 44.28 2.27 -34.49
N VAL A 301 43.47 2.09 -35.55
CA VAL A 301 43.62 1.39 -36.83
C VAL A 301 45.04 1.41 -37.44
N ILE A 302 45.50 0.28 -38.01
CA ILE A 302 45.95 0.01 -39.41
C ILE A 302 46.69 -1.35 -39.47
N GLY A 303 46.41 -2.17 -40.50
CA GLY A 303 47.41 -3.09 -41.08
C GLY A 303 47.13 -4.59 -40.98
N GLY A 304 46.89 -5.23 -42.12
CA GLY A 304 46.69 -6.67 -42.24
C GLY A 304 47.99 -7.49 -42.23
N GLY A 305 47.85 -8.79 -41.98
CA GLY A 305 48.91 -9.79 -42.07
C GLY A 305 48.49 -11.11 -41.44
N SER A 306 48.33 -12.13 -42.29
CA SER A 306 48.10 -13.53 -41.91
C SER A 306 49.35 -14.14 -41.26
N VAL A 307 49.19 -15.04 -40.27
CA VAL A 307 49.77 -16.42 -40.22
C VAL A 307 49.82 -16.98 -38.76
N ALA A 308 49.45 -18.27 -38.68
CA ALA A 308 49.70 -19.30 -37.65
C ALA A 308 48.74 -19.45 -36.43
N PRO A 309 48.32 -20.71 -36.11
CA PRO A 309 47.36 -20.99 -35.06
C PRO A 309 48.01 -20.92 -33.66
N ALA A 310 47.31 -20.26 -32.73
CA ALA A 310 47.66 -20.18 -31.33
C ALA A 310 47.49 -21.53 -30.60
N PRO A 311 48.29 -21.81 -29.55
CA PRO A 311 48.17 -23.04 -28.76
C PRO A 311 46.84 -23.08 -28.00
N ALA A 312 46.33 -24.30 -27.77
CA ALA A 312 45.10 -24.55 -27.04
C ALA A 312 45.09 -23.86 -25.67
N LEU A 313 44.10 -22.97 -25.45
CA LEU A 313 43.78 -22.46 -24.12
C LEU A 313 43.36 -23.62 -23.22
N ALA A 314 44.04 -23.79 -22.09
CA ALA A 314 43.54 -24.62 -21.00
C ALA A 314 42.20 -24.03 -20.49
N SER A 315 41.16 -24.87 -20.48
CA SER A 315 39.84 -24.52 -19.96
C SER A 315 39.91 -24.21 -18.47
N VAL A 316 39.59 -22.98 -18.08
CA VAL A 316 39.47 -22.57 -16.67
C VAL A 316 38.29 -23.29 -16.04
N SER A 317 38.53 -24.10 -15.01
CA SER A 317 37.48 -24.81 -14.28
C SER A 317 36.65 -23.84 -13.41
N LYS A 318 35.34 -24.09 -13.30
CA LYS A 318 34.39 -23.25 -12.55
C LYS A 318 33.58 -24.12 -11.60
N LYS A 319 33.40 -23.67 -10.36
CA LYS A 319 32.49 -24.32 -9.40
C LYS A 319 31.05 -23.96 -9.71
N VAL A 320 30.24 -24.95 -10.07
CA VAL A 320 28.82 -24.81 -10.42
C VAL A 320 27.97 -25.43 -9.31
N LEU A 321 26.89 -24.75 -8.90
CA LEU A 321 25.90 -25.33 -7.99
C LEU A 321 24.96 -26.23 -8.79
N VAL A 322 24.98 -27.53 -8.49
CA VAL A 322 24.15 -28.55 -9.14
C VAL A 322 23.05 -28.99 -8.19
N LEU A 323 21.84 -29.13 -8.72
CA LEU A 323 20.67 -29.63 -8.01
C LEU A 323 20.45 -31.11 -8.36
N PHE A 324 20.60 -31.99 -7.38
CA PHE A 324 20.33 -33.42 -7.51
C PHE A 324 18.98 -33.76 -6.89
N GLU A 325 18.06 -34.31 -7.67
CA GLU A 325 16.78 -34.79 -7.17
C GLU A 325 16.84 -36.31 -6.99
N VAL A 326 16.58 -36.77 -5.77
CA VAL A 326 16.67 -38.19 -5.43
C VAL A 326 15.36 -38.86 -5.79
N VAL A 327 15.38 -39.73 -6.80
CA VAL A 327 14.24 -40.53 -7.26
C VAL A 327 14.55 -42.03 -7.10
N HIS A 328 15.63 -42.37 -6.39
CA HIS A 328 16.04 -43.74 -6.15
C HIS A 328 15.10 -44.40 -5.14
N PRO A 329 14.26 -45.39 -5.51
CA PRO A 329 13.15 -45.89 -4.69
C PRO A 329 13.58 -46.49 -3.34
N GLU A 330 14.80 -47.02 -3.24
CA GLU A 330 15.34 -47.57 -1.99
C GLU A 330 16.14 -46.55 -1.15
N SER A 331 16.18 -45.29 -1.56
CA SER A 331 16.83 -44.23 -0.77
C SER A 331 15.90 -43.74 0.34
N SER A 332 16.43 -43.53 1.54
CA SER A 332 15.69 -42.82 2.60
C SER A 332 15.43 -41.35 2.29
N MET A 333 16.00 -40.82 1.19
CA MET A 333 15.91 -39.41 0.76
C MET A 333 15.07 -39.23 -0.51
N VAL A 334 14.19 -40.17 -0.88
CA VAL A 334 13.32 -40.04 -2.08
C VAL A 334 12.49 -38.76 -2.02
N GLY A 335 12.54 -37.97 -3.11
CA GLY A 335 11.87 -36.67 -3.24
C GLY A 335 12.66 -35.49 -2.69
N GLU A 336 13.82 -35.72 -2.05
CA GLU A 336 14.68 -34.64 -1.59
C GLU A 336 15.54 -34.04 -2.70
N LEU A 337 15.85 -32.76 -2.54
CA LEU A 337 16.68 -31.98 -3.46
C LEU A 337 18.02 -31.62 -2.80
N ILE A 338 19.08 -32.30 -3.25
CA ILE A 338 20.44 -32.13 -2.73
C ILE A 338 21.16 -31.06 -3.56
N LYS A 339 21.82 -30.13 -2.87
CA LYS A 339 22.55 -29.03 -3.51
C LYS A 339 24.05 -29.21 -3.30
N LEU A 340 24.79 -29.46 -4.38
CA LEU A 340 26.24 -29.67 -4.33
C LEU A 340 26.96 -28.64 -5.20
N ARG A 341 28.05 -28.05 -4.70
CA ARG A 341 28.98 -27.29 -5.54
C ARG A 341 30.00 -28.26 -6.11
N VAL A 342 29.94 -28.45 -7.43
CA VAL A 342 30.80 -29.37 -8.19
C VAL A 342 31.68 -28.54 -9.10
N ASP A 343 32.97 -28.88 -9.20
CA ASP A 343 33.84 -28.30 -10.22
C ASP A 343 33.42 -28.85 -11.59
N ASP A 344 33.19 -27.99 -12.58
CA ASP A 344 32.61 -28.40 -13.87
C ASP A 344 33.51 -29.34 -14.69
N SER A 345 34.80 -29.40 -14.37
CA SER A 345 35.78 -30.34 -14.94
C SER A 345 35.90 -31.66 -14.15
N GLU A 346 35.28 -31.75 -12.98
CA GLU A 346 35.32 -32.95 -12.13
C GLU A 346 34.47 -34.08 -12.73
N LYS A 347 35.01 -35.31 -12.71
CA LYS A 347 34.27 -36.49 -13.16
C LYS A 347 33.10 -36.78 -12.22
N LEU A 348 31.94 -37.07 -12.81
CA LEU A 348 30.73 -37.43 -12.09
C LEU A 348 30.88 -38.69 -11.21
N HIS A 349 31.92 -39.50 -11.42
CA HIS A 349 32.34 -40.55 -10.50
C HIS A 349 32.56 -40.01 -9.08
N ASN A 350 33.35 -38.94 -8.90
CA ASN A 350 33.63 -38.36 -7.59
C ASN A 350 32.37 -37.74 -6.96
N VAL A 351 31.50 -37.19 -7.80
CA VAL A 351 30.20 -36.64 -7.38
C VAL A 351 29.28 -37.74 -6.86
N LYS A 352 29.26 -38.91 -7.52
CA LYS A 352 28.55 -40.10 -7.03
C LYS A 352 29.13 -40.61 -5.71
N THR A 353 30.45 -40.58 -5.53
CA THR A 353 31.09 -40.94 -4.25
C THR A 353 30.62 -40.00 -3.14
N THR A 354 30.62 -38.69 -3.40
CA THR A 354 30.12 -37.69 -2.45
C THR A 354 28.64 -37.90 -2.10
N LEU A 355 27.80 -38.24 -3.08
CA LEU A 355 26.40 -38.57 -2.84
C LEU A 355 26.22 -39.87 -2.05
N ALA A 356 27.08 -40.88 -2.28
CA ALA A 356 27.07 -42.11 -1.49
C ALA A 356 27.50 -41.85 -0.03
N ASP A 357 28.51 -41.02 0.20
CA ASP A 357 28.96 -40.60 1.53
C ASP A 357 27.90 -39.79 2.28
N MET A 358 27.04 -39.06 1.55
CA MET A 358 25.87 -38.36 2.10
C MET A 358 24.69 -39.29 2.41
N GLY A 359 24.81 -40.59 2.15
CA GLY A 359 23.77 -41.57 2.44
C GLY A 359 22.64 -41.63 1.40
N VAL A 360 22.85 -41.09 0.19
CA VAL A 360 21.80 -41.03 -0.85
C VAL A 360 21.47 -42.42 -1.38
N ALA A 361 22.46 -43.20 -1.78
CA ALA A 361 22.34 -44.61 -2.16
C ALA A 361 23.74 -45.23 -2.28
N PRO A 362 23.91 -46.56 -2.16
CA PRO A 362 25.19 -47.22 -2.43
C PRO A 362 25.69 -46.90 -3.84
N PHE A 363 26.98 -46.60 -3.98
CA PHE A 363 27.59 -46.14 -5.25
C PHE A 363 27.21 -47.03 -6.46
N GLY A 364 27.22 -48.36 -6.28
CA GLY A 364 26.91 -49.34 -7.32
C GLY A 364 25.46 -49.34 -7.81
N ASN A 365 24.52 -48.82 -7.02
CA ASN A 365 23.09 -48.78 -7.34
C ASN A 365 22.65 -47.41 -7.87
N MET A 366 23.57 -46.45 -7.99
CA MET A 366 23.27 -45.07 -8.33
C MET A 366 23.51 -44.78 -9.82
N VAL A 367 22.46 -44.39 -10.55
CA VAL A 367 22.55 -43.88 -11.93
C VAL A 367 22.12 -42.42 -11.97
N LEU A 368 22.94 -41.55 -12.58
CA LEU A 368 22.63 -40.13 -12.74
C LEU A 368 21.96 -39.91 -14.10
N TRP A 369 20.87 -39.14 -14.13
CA TRP A 369 20.11 -38.82 -15.33
C TRP A 369 20.02 -37.31 -15.54
N TYR A 370 20.24 -36.87 -16.78
CA TYR A 370 20.13 -35.46 -17.17
C TYR A 370 19.61 -35.37 -18.60
N GLY A 371 18.65 -34.47 -18.84
CA GLY A 371 18.00 -34.34 -20.15
C GLY A 371 17.31 -35.62 -20.64
N GLY A 372 16.80 -36.45 -19.73
CA GLY A 372 16.09 -37.69 -20.06
C GLY A 372 16.98 -38.87 -20.45
N LYS A 373 18.30 -38.81 -20.20
CA LYS A 373 19.23 -39.91 -20.48
C LYS A 373 20.16 -40.18 -19.29
N ALA A 374 20.56 -41.44 -19.14
CA ALA A 374 21.59 -41.83 -18.18
C ALA A 374 22.96 -41.24 -18.58
N ILE A 375 23.66 -40.67 -17.61
CA ILE A 375 24.98 -40.05 -17.78
C ILE A 375 26.05 -41.01 -17.27
N SER A 376 27.10 -41.22 -18.08
CA SER A 376 28.27 -41.98 -17.65
C SER A 376 29.04 -41.27 -16.55
N SER A 377 29.42 -42.01 -15.51
CA SER A 377 30.29 -41.52 -14.42
C SER A 377 31.68 -41.10 -14.87
N ALA A 378 32.11 -41.47 -16.08
CA ALA A 378 33.40 -41.05 -16.64
C ALA A 378 33.39 -39.61 -17.19
N LYS A 379 32.20 -39.00 -17.36
CA LYS A 379 32.02 -37.64 -17.88
C LYS A 379 32.05 -36.59 -16.77
N SER A 380 32.42 -35.36 -17.13
CA SER A 380 32.30 -34.15 -16.31
C SER A 380 31.02 -33.36 -16.64
N LEU A 381 30.76 -32.26 -15.93
CA LEU A 381 29.62 -31.38 -16.24
C LEU A 381 29.82 -30.63 -17.57
N GLN A 382 31.08 -30.36 -17.96
CA GLN A 382 31.43 -29.81 -19.26
C GLN A 382 31.10 -30.80 -20.38
N ASP A 383 31.43 -32.08 -20.22
CA ASP A 383 31.18 -33.14 -21.22
C ASP A 383 29.70 -33.38 -21.50
N ILE A 384 28.81 -32.93 -20.60
CA ILE A 384 27.35 -33.02 -20.77
C ILE A 384 26.68 -31.68 -21.05
N SER A 385 27.45 -30.60 -21.19
CA SER A 385 26.92 -29.24 -21.38
C SER A 385 25.84 -28.89 -20.35
N TYR A 386 26.17 -29.08 -19.06
CA TYR A 386 25.22 -28.89 -17.96
C TYR A 386 24.66 -27.46 -17.91
N ASN A 387 23.32 -27.34 -17.80
CA ASN A 387 22.59 -26.09 -17.63
C ASN A 387 22.12 -25.96 -16.18
N PRO A 388 22.57 -24.93 -15.42
CA PRO A 388 22.18 -24.73 -14.02
C PRO A 388 20.69 -24.55 -13.75
N ALA A 389 19.88 -24.28 -14.78
CA ALA A 389 18.42 -24.23 -14.67
C ALA A 389 17.76 -25.62 -14.55
N ASN A 390 18.49 -26.69 -14.90
CA ASN A 390 17.99 -28.06 -14.93
C ASN A 390 18.59 -28.91 -13.80
N LYS A 391 17.80 -29.88 -13.33
CA LYS A 391 18.21 -30.82 -12.27
C LYS A 391 18.86 -32.07 -12.86
N ILE A 392 19.70 -32.74 -12.07
CA ILE A 392 20.16 -34.10 -12.33
C ILE A 392 19.37 -35.05 -11.42
N TYR A 393 18.81 -36.11 -11.98
CA TYR A 393 18.04 -37.09 -11.22
C TYR A 393 18.93 -38.26 -10.80
N VAL A 394 18.76 -38.73 -9.57
CA VAL A 394 19.45 -39.91 -9.03
C VAL A 394 18.47 -41.06 -8.98
N LEU A 395 18.68 -42.11 -9.77
CA LEU A 395 17.77 -43.24 -9.97
C LEU A 395 18.46 -44.58 -9.65
N SER A 396 17.65 -45.61 -9.38
CA SER A 396 18.14 -47.00 -9.42
C SER A 396 18.36 -47.43 -10.87
N GLY A 397 19.18 -48.45 -11.14
CA GLY A 397 19.55 -48.91 -12.48
C GLY A 397 18.44 -49.42 -13.41
N VAL A 398 17.17 -49.10 -13.15
CA VAL A 398 15.99 -49.47 -13.95
C VAL A 398 15.41 -48.21 -14.61
N GLU A 399 15.17 -48.26 -15.92
CA GLU A 399 14.71 -47.12 -16.75
C GLU A 399 13.38 -46.51 -16.28
N MET A 400 13.23 -45.19 -16.51
CA MET A 400 12.00 -44.44 -16.34
C MET A 400 10.94 -44.88 -17.38
N VAL A 401 9.86 -45.51 -16.93
CA VAL A 401 8.61 -45.59 -17.71
C VAL A 401 7.79 -44.34 -17.42
N GLU A 402 7.38 -43.60 -18.45
CA GLU A 402 6.42 -42.49 -18.35
C GLU A 402 5.13 -42.97 -17.67
N ALA A 403 4.91 -42.56 -16.43
CA ALA A 403 3.65 -42.77 -15.71
C ALA A 403 3.05 -41.43 -15.31
N ALA A 404 1.93 -41.13 -15.96
CA ALA A 404 1.04 -40.02 -15.69
C ALA A 404 0.65 -39.93 -14.22
N ILE A 405 0.62 -38.72 -13.67
CA ILE A 405 0.07 -38.42 -12.35
C ILE A 405 -1.46 -38.48 -12.46
N PRO A 406 -2.17 -39.40 -11.78
CA PRO A 406 -3.62 -39.35 -11.70
C PRO A 406 -4.04 -38.22 -10.74
N ALA A 407 -5.10 -37.50 -11.13
CA ALA A 407 -5.70 -36.43 -10.36
C ALA A 407 -6.23 -36.93 -9.01
N ILE A 408 -5.88 -36.24 -7.92
CA ILE A 408 -6.49 -36.44 -6.60
C ILE A 408 -7.74 -35.54 -6.50
N PRO A 409 -8.94 -36.10 -6.21
CA PRO A 409 -10.17 -35.33 -6.07
C PRO A 409 -10.25 -34.56 -4.74
N ALA A 410 -11.00 -33.46 -4.76
CA ALA A 410 -11.19 -32.53 -3.65
C ALA A 410 -11.72 -33.20 -2.35
N PRO A 411 -11.28 -32.77 -1.14
CA PRO A 411 -11.81 -33.31 0.09
C PRO A 411 -13.05 -32.53 0.56
N MET A 412 -14.07 -33.29 0.96
CA MET A 412 -15.24 -32.81 1.68
C MET A 412 -14.93 -32.50 3.16
N LEU A 413 -15.68 -31.53 3.68
CA LEU A 413 -15.69 -31.01 5.05
C LEU A 413 -15.98 -32.06 6.13
N THR A 414 -15.18 -32.08 7.20
CA THR A 414 -15.59 -32.43 8.58
C THR A 414 -14.71 -31.67 9.61
N PRO A 415 -15.15 -31.51 10.87
CA PRO A 415 -14.75 -30.38 11.72
C PRO A 415 -13.44 -30.60 12.49
N THR A 416 -12.81 -29.46 12.76
CA THR A 416 -11.56 -29.24 13.49
C THR A 416 -11.53 -29.80 14.91
N PRO A 417 -10.42 -30.42 15.35
CA PRO A 417 -9.98 -30.40 16.73
C PRO A 417 -8.93 -29.29 16.97
N THR A 418 -9.03 -28.71 18.16
CA THR A 418 -8.25 -27.64 18.81
C THR A 418 -6.72 -27.84 18.74
N PRO A 419 -5.91 -26.77 18.62
CA PRO A 419 -4.47 -26.91 18.44
C PRO A 419 -3.75 -27.32 19.73
N THR A 420 -3.06 -28.45 19.70
CA THR A 420 -1.97 -28.82 20.61
C THR A 420 -0.67 -28.20 20.05
N PRO A 421 0.30 -27.75 20.88
CA PRO A 421 1.42 -26.97 20.39
C PRO A 421 2.39 -27.89 19.65
N THR A 422 2.39 -27.80 18.32
CA THR A 422 3.40 -28.45 17.49
C THR A 422 4.72 -27.75 17.70
N THR A 423 5.63 -28.43 18.40
CA THR A 423 7.05 -28.08 18.49
C THR A 423 7.62 -28.04 17.08
N SER A 424 7.76 -26.85 16.51
CA SER A 424 8.56 -26.65 15.32
C SER A 424 10.00 -26.96 15.69
N VAL A 425 10.54 -28.05 15.15
CA VAL A 425 11.99 -28.26 15.11
C VAL A 425 12.54 -27.15 14.23
N VAL A 426 13.02 -26.10 14.89
CA VAL A 426 13.90 -25.10 14.31
C VAL A 426 15.14 -25.87 13.89
N VAL A 427 15.29 -26.12 12.58
CA VAL A 427 16.62 -26.39 12.03
C VAL A 427 17.43 -25.12 12.28
N ALA A 428 18.24 -25.16 13.33
CA ALA A 428 19.24 -24.14 13.57
C ALA A 428 20.11 -24.04 12.32
N LYS A 429 20.04 -22.91 11.61
CA LYS A 429 21.11 -22.52 10.69
C LYS A 429 22.40 -22.63 11.50
N SER A 430 23.38 -23.35 10.97
CA SER A 430 24.73 -23.38 11.54
C SER A 430 25.17 -21.95 11.85
N ALA A 431 25.69 -21.73 13.06
CA ALA A 431 26.09 -20.41 13.55
C ALA A 431 27.25 -19.77 12.75
N SER A 432 27.78 -20.45 11.73
CA SER A 432 28.92 -20.04 10.90
C SER A 432 28.57 -19.11 9.73
N ASP A 433 27.30 -18.92 9.38
CA ASP A 433 26.90 -18.19 8.16
C ASP A 433 26.30 -16.79 8.40
N VAL A 434 26.22 -16.34 9.66
CA VAL A 434 25.72 -15.00 10.00
C VAL A 434 26.91 -14.04 10.09
N GLU A 435 27.05 -13.19 9.08
CA GLU A 435 28.05 -12.14 9.05
C GLU A 435 27.97 -11.23 10.29
N ASP A 436 29.12 -10.89 10.88
CA ASP A 436 29.22 -9.98 12.02
C ASP A 436 28.46 -8.67 11.72
N PRO A 437 27.48 -8.29 12.56
CA PRO A 437 26.73 -7.04 12.39
C PRO A 437 27.60 -5.80 12.25
N LEU A 438 28.76 -5.75 12.92
CA LEU A 438 29.71 -4.65 12.80
C LEU A 438 30.30 -4.59 11.39
N VAL A 439 30.76 -5.72 10.86
CA VAL A 439 31.36 -5.84 9.53
C VAL A 439 30.34 -5.53 8.44
N ALA A 440 29.13 -6.10 8.54
CA ALA A 440 28.04 -5.85 7.60
C ALA A 440 27.67 -4.35 7.56
N THR A 441 27.56 -3.72 8.73
CA THR A 441 27.25 -2.29 8.87
C THR A 441 28.38 -1.42 8.32
N ALA A 442 29.64 -1.74 8.68
CA ALA A 442 30.81 -1.00 8.22
C ALA A 442 30.93 -1.06 6.69
N ARG A 443 30.76 -2.24 6.09
CA ARG A 443 30.78 -2.39 4.62
C ARG A 443 29.73 -1.51 3.95
N PHE A 444 28.51 -1.51 4.47
CA PHE A 444 27.43 -0.68 3.94
C PHE A 444 27.74 0.82 4.04
N LEU A 445 28.23 1.29 5.20
CA LEU A 445 28.58 2.70 5.39
C LEU A 445 29.78 3.12 4.53
N LYS A 446 30.79 2.26 4.36
CA LYS A 446 31.91 2.48 3.43
C LYS A 446 31.43 2.60 1.99
N ALA A 447 30.55 1.70 1.56
CA ALA A 447 29.96 1.74 0.23
C ALA A 447 29.20 3.05 -0.02
N LEU A 448 28.52 3.61 0.99
CA LEU A 448 27.88 4.92 0.87
C LEU A 448 28.86 6.08 0.74
N ILE A 449 30.03 6.01 1.39
CA ILE A 449 31.08 7.02 1.25
C ILE A 449 31.65 7.00 -0.18
N GLU A 450 31.99 5.82 -0.69
CA GLU A 450 32.48 5.69 -2.07
C GLU A 450 31.41 6.10 -3.07
N LEU A 451 30.14 5.71 -2.84
CA LEU A 451 29.03 6.11 -3.69
C LEU A 451 28.84 7.63 -3.70
N ALA A 452 29.02 8.33 -2.58
CA ALA A 452 28.91 9.78 -2.54
C ALA A 452 29.93 10.48 -3.46
N LYS A 453 31.15 9.95 -3.57
CA LYS A 453 32.22 10.49 -4.44
C LYS A 453 31.90 10.37 -5.94
N THR A 454 31.07 9.38 -6.32
CA THR A 454 30.68 9.18 -7.73
C THR A 454 29.82 10.32 -8.29
N GLY A 455 29.15 11.09 -7.43
CA GLY A 455 28.29 12.20 -7.83
C GLY A 455 29.05 13.35 -8.51
N GLU A 456 30.21 13.73 -7.97
CA GLU A 456 31.02 14.86 -8.47
C GLU A 456 31.47 14.67 -9.92
N LYS A 457 31.86 13.43 -10.26
CA LYS A 457 32.34 13.05 -11.61
C LYS A 457 31.27 12.45 -12.49
N LYS A 458 30.02 12.33 -12.01
CA LYS A 458 28.93 11.57 -12.65
C LYS A 458 29.36 10.16 -13.09
N ASP A 459 30.16 9.50 -12.25
CA ASP A 459 30.72 8.17 -12.54
C ASP A 459 29.66 7.09 -12.35
N THR A 460 28.92 6.83 -13.42
CA THR A 460 27.85 5.80 -13.41
C THR A 460 28.39 4.38 -13.30
N THR A 461 29.57 4.09 -13.83
CA THR A 461 30.15 2.74 -13.85
C THR A 461 30.48 2.27 -12.43
N THR A 462 31.21 3.11 -11.69
CA THR A 462 31.56 2.80 -10.29
C THR A 462 30.31 2.73 -9.41
N ALA A 463 29.36 3.64 -9.61
CA ALA A 463 28.10 3.62 -8.87
C ALA A 463 27.30 2.32 -9.09
N ILE A 464 27.23 1.83 -10.33
CA ILE A 464 26.56 0.56 -10.67
C ILE A 464 27.26 -0.61 -9.99
N ALA A 465 28.60 -0.69 -10.06
CA ALA A 465 29.37 -1.73 -9.40
C ALA A 465 29.12 -1.76 -7.87
N ILE A 466 29.10 -0.60 -7.23
CA ILE A 466 28.79 -0.46 -5.80
C ILE A 466 27.37 -0.97 -5.49
N MET A 467 26.38 -0.61 -6.31
CA MET A 467 24.99 -1.07 -6.17
C MET A 467 24.87 -2.59 -6.34
N GLU A 468 25.62 -3.17 -7.28
CA GLU A 468 25.60 -4.61 -7.53
C GLU A 468 26.18 -5.42 -6.37
N GLN A 469 27.27 -4.93 -5.78
CA GLN A 469 27.91 -5.52 -4.60
C GLN A 469 27.08 -5.31 -3.33
N ASN A 470 26.34 -4.20 -3.23
CA ASN A 470 25.57 -3.82 -2.05
C ASN A 470 24.08 -3.72 -2.37
N LYS A 471 23.38 -4.86 -2.42
CA LYS A 471 21.94 -4.95 -2.73
C LYS A 471 21.02 -4.19 -1.75
N LYS A 472 21.55 -3.68 -0.63
CA LYS A 472 20.82 -2.82 0.33
C LYS A 472 20.83 -1.34 -0.05
N ILE A 473 21.65 -0.93 -1.02
CA ILE A 473 21.64 0.43 -1.55
C ILE A 473 20.35 0.62 -2.36
N GLN A 474 19.70 1.76 -2.13
CA GLN A 474 18.41 2.11 -2.73
C GLN A 474 18.55 3.47 -3.41
N ARG A 475 17.53 3.86 -4.16
CA ARG A 475 17.51 5.10 -4.94
C ARG A 475 17.90 6.32 -4.08
N GLU A 476 17.41 6.41 -2.85
CA GLU A 476 17.62 7.54 -1.94
C GLU A 476 19.08 7.68 -1.46
N HIS A 477 19.90 6.65 -1.63
CA HIS A 477 21.34 6.70 -1.32
C HIS A 477 22.17 7.26 -2.48
N LEU A 478 21.62 7.29 -3.69
CA LEU A 478 22.34 7.77 -4.87
C LEU A 478 22.45 9.30 -4.86
N PRO A 479 23.62 9.85 -5.24
CA PRO A 479 23.78 11.26 -5.55
C PRO A 479 22.72 11.74 -6.55
N THR A 480 22.17 12.94 -6.33
CA THR A 480 21.09 13.51 -7.15
C THR A 480 21.52 13.66 -8.60
N GLU A 481 22.80 13.95 -8.84
CA GLU A 481 23.44 14.10 -10.13
C GLU A 481 23.34 12.81 -10.96
N LEU A 482 23.49 11.65 -10.31
CA LEU A 482 23.40 10.33 -10.94
C LEU A 482 21.96 9.93 -11.25
N LEU A 483 20.98 10.43 -10.50
CA LEU A 483 19.55 10.17 -10.73
C LEU A 483 19.00 10.80 -12.01
N ASN A 484 19.81 11.60 -12.72
CA ASN A 484 19.49 12.14 -14.04
C ASN A 484 20.13 11.33 -15.18
N THR A 485 20.81 10.23 -14.88
CA THR A 485 21.49 9.39 -15.89
C THR A 485 20.64 8.15 -16.25
N PRO A 486 20.47 7.84 -17.55
CA PRO A 486 19.74 6.64 -17.97
C PRO A 486 20.35 5.33 -17.46
N GLN A 487 21.67 5.24 -17.35
CA GLN A 487 22.43 4.04 -16.97
C GLN A 487 22.04 3.55 -15.56
N ILE A 488 21.92 4.47 -14.62
CA ILE A 488 21.51 4.18 -13.24
C ILE A 488 20.07 3.67 -13.20
N TRP A 489 19.18 4.31 -13.95
CA TRP A 489 17.78 3.90 -14.02
C TRP A 489 17.56 2.56 -14.73
N ASN A 490 18.39 2.25 -15.73
CA ASN A 490 18.43 0.92 -16.36
C ASN A 490 18.79 -0.17 -15.34
N THR A 491 19.75 0.10 -14.46
CA THR A 491 20.16 -0.84 -13.41
C THR A 491 19.07 -1.02 -12.36
N LEU A 492 18.45 0.09 -11.92
CA LEU A 492 17.34 0.05 -10.96
C LEU A 492 16.11 -0.70 -11.50
N LEU A 493 15.82 -0.59 -12.80
CA LEU A 493 14.67 -1.23 -13.43
C LEU A 493 14.71 -2.76 -13.29
N THR A 494 15.88 -3.38 -13.41
CA THR A 494 16.05 -4.86 -13.38
C THR A 494 15.59 -5.50 -12.07
N GLY A 495 15.62 -4.77 -10.95
CA GLY A 495 15.17 -5.25 -9.63
C GLY A 495 13.89 -4.59 -9.12
N MET A 496 13.19 -3.82 -9.95
CA MET A 496 12.06 -2.99 -9.52
C MET A 496 10.76 -3.80 -9.46
N GLY A 497 10.11 -3.84 -8.28
CA GLY A 497 8.78 -4.44 -8.13
C GLY A 497 7.68 -3.62 -8.79
N MET A 498 6.52 -4.24 -9.06
CA MET A 498 5.40 -3.65 -9.81
C MET A 498 4.93 -2.28 -9.26
N THR A 499 4.69 -2.18 -7.95
CA THR A 499 4.25 -0.93 -7.32
C THR A 499 5.29 0.18 -7.45
N ALA A 500 6.58 -0.17 -7.36
CA ALA A 500 7.68 0.79 -7.53
C ALA A 500 7.82 1.22 -9.00
N LEU A 501 7.61 0.30 -9.94
CA LEU A 501 7.61 0.58 -11.37
C LEU A 501 6.53 1.62 -11.70
N VAL A 502 5.27 1.32 -11.38
CA VAL A 502 4.12 2.21 -11.64
C VAL A 502 4.34 3.61 -11.06
N ARG A 503 4.91 3.72 -9.85
CA ARG A 503 5.19 5.01 -9.20
C ARG A 503 6.33 5.81 -9.86
N ASN A 504 7.29 5.15 -10.51
CA ASN A 504 8.49 5.80 -11.06
C ASN A 504 8.46 6.00 -12.58
N LEU A 505 7.37 5.61 -13.28
CA LEU A 505 7.27 5.74 -14.74
C LEU A 505 7.54 7.17 -15.25
N GLY A 506 7.04 8.20 -14.57
CA GLY A 506 7.30 9.59 -14.97
C GLY A 506 8.79 9.93 -14.96
N LYS A 507 9.53 9.45 -13.94
CA LYS A 507 10.98 9.65 -13.87
C LYS A 507 11.72 8.81 -14.91
N LEU A 508 11.31 7.56 -15.14
CA LEU A 508 11.86 6.69 -16.19
C LEU A 508 11.69 7.32 -17.59
N SER A 509 10.57 7.99 -17.84
CA SER A 509 10.34 8.76 -19.07
C SER A 509 11.18 10.01 -19.15
N GLN A 510 11.30 10.78 -18.06
CA GLN A 510 12.11 11.99 -18.03
C GLN A 510 13.57 11.70 -18.42
N VAL A 511 14.14 10.57 -17.95
CA VAL A 511 15.53 10.18 -18.25
C VAL A 511 15.67 9.36 -19.53
N GLY A 512 14.61 9.18 -20.33
CA GLY A 512 14.66 8.45 -21.60
C GLY A 512 14.68 6.92 -21.51
N VAL A 513 14.70 6.33 -20.31
CA VAL A 513 14.67 4.86 -20.12
C VAL A 513 13.35 4.25 -20.57
N ALA A 514 12.25 4.96 -20.37
CA ALA A 514 10.94 4.51 -20.85
C ALA A 514 10.84 4.45 -22.38
N SER A 515 11.73 5.15 -23.09
CA SER A 515 11.83 5.08 -24.55
C SER A 515 12.74 3.93 -24.97
N SER A 516 13.94 3.84 -24.39
CA SER A 516 14.95 2.84 -24.77
C SER A 516 14.60 1.41 -24.33
N ARG A 517 13.92 1.24 -23.19
CA ARG A 517 13.49 -0.06 -22.62
C ARG A 517 11.97 -0.19 -22.53
N SER A 518 11.26 0.46 -23.46
CA SER A 518 9.79 0.43 -23.52
C SER A 518 9.24 -1.01 -23.50
N GLN A 519 9.81 -1.92 -24.29
CA GLN A 519 9.38 -3.31 -24.38
C GLN A 519 9.53 -4.07 -23.06
N ASP A 520 10.64 -3.87 -22.34
CA ASP A 520 10.84 -4.48 -21.02
C ASP A 520 9.79 -3.99 -20.02
N ILE A 521 9.54 -2.68 -19.99
CA ILE A 521 8.55 -2.06 -19.10
C ILE A 521 7.14 -2.57 -19.44
N ILE A 522 6.78 -2.62 -20.72
CA ILE A 522 5.49 -3.13 -21.18
C ILE A 522 5.33 -4.58 -20.73
N LYS A 523 6.33 -5.43 -20.97
CA LYS A 523 6.33 -6.84 -20.55
C LYS A 523 6.17 -6.98 -19.03
N MET A 524 6.90 -6.17 -18.25
CA MET A 524 6.77 -6.17 -16.79
C MET A 524 5.36 -5.78 -16.34
N LEU A 525 4.72 -4.81 -17.01
CA LEU A 525 3.39 -4.32 -16.67
C LEU A 525 2.28 -5.30 -17.10
N THR A 526 2.41 -5.97 -18.24
CA THR A 526 1.32 -6.80 -18.83
C THR A 526 1.46 -8.30 -18.60
N ASP A 527 2.57 -8.75 -17.99
CA ASP A 527 2.74 -10.15 -17.60
C ASP A 527 1.73 -10.55 -16.52
N ALA A 528 0.79 -11.41 -16.88
CA ALA A 528 -0.30 -11.86 -16.01
C ALA A 528 0.22 -12.54 -14.73
N LYS A 529 1.33 -13.27 -14.79
CA LYS A 529 1.93 -13.89 -13.61
C LYS A 529 2.46 -12.82 -12.66
N ASN A 530 3.17 -11.83 -13.17
CA ASN A 530 3.67 -10.71 -12.37
C ASN A 530 2.54 -9.86 -11.77
N VAL A 531 1.47 -9.58 -12.52
CA VAL A 531 0.28 -8.86 -12.01
C VAL A 531 -0.38 -9.62 -10.85
N LYS A 532 -0.54 -10.94 -10.99
CA LYS A 532 -1.12 -11.79 -9.95
C LYS A 532 -0.21 -11.92 -8.72
N ASP A 533 1.07 -12.25 -8.92
CA ASP A 533 2.03 -12.48 -7.84
C ASP A 533 2.33 -11.20 -7.05
N SER A 534 2.34 -10.05 -7.73
CA SER A 534 2.52 -8.75 -7.08
C SER A 534 1.32 -8.29 -6.27
N LYS A 535 0.14 -8.91 -6.47
CA LYS A 535 -1.14 -8.54 -5.86
C LYS A 535 -1.45 -7.04 -6.01
N ILE A 536 -1.00 -6.44 -7.14
CA ILE A 536 -1.24 -5.02 -7.37
C ILE A 536 -2.75 -4.76 -7.49
N HIS A 537 -3.23 -3.76 -6.75
CA HIS A 537 -4.64 -3.42 -6.75
C HIS A 537 -4.99 -2.55 -7.97
N PRO A 538 -6.15 -2.75 -8.64
CA PRO A 538 -6.54 -1.94 -9.80
C PRO A 538 -6.53 -0.43 -9.54
N LEU A 539 -6.98 0.01 -8.36
CA LEU A 539 -6.94 1.44 -7.99
C LEU A 539 -5.51 2.00 -7.94
N GLN A 540 -4.50 1.21 -7.52
CA GLN A 540 -3.11 1.66 -7.53
C GLN A 540 -2.60 1.85 -8.97
N VAL A 541 -2.99 0.95 -9.88
CA VAL A 541 -2.70 1.08 -11.31
C VAL A 541 -3.38 2.31 -11.89
N LEU A 542 -4.65 2.57 -11.53
CA LEU A 542 -5.40 3.73 -12.00
C LEU A 542 -4.75 5.05 -11.58
N VAL A 543 -4.37 5.18 -10.30
CA VAL A 543 -3.65 6.36 -9.79
C VAL A 543 -2.35 6.57 -10.57
N GLY A 544 -1.54 5.52 -10.71
CA GLY A 544 -0.28 5.59 -11.44
C GLY A 544 -0.44 5.92 -12.91
N MET A 545 -1.44 5.34 -13.57
CA MET A 545 -1.78 5.62 -14.97
C MET A 545 -2.18 7.08 -15.17
N LYS A 546 -3.08 7.60 -14.33
CA LYS A 546 -3.49 9.01 -14.38
C LYS A 546 -2.31 9.93 -14.12
N THR A 547 -1.45 9.62 -13.14
CA THR A 547 -0.25 10.43 -12.84
C THR A 547 0.71 10.44 -14.02
N TYR A 548 1.02 9.26 -14.58
CA TYR A 548 1.93 9.16 -15.72
C TYR A 548 1.41 9.91 -16.96
N SER A 549 0.10 9.81 -17.21
CA SER A 549 -0.56 10.42 -18.39
C SER A 549 -0.59 11.95 -18.34
N GLN A 550 -0.42 12.57 -17.17
CA GLN A 550 -0.35 14.03 -17.05
C GLN A 550 0.93 14.64 -17.65
N GLY A 551 2.01 13.85 -17.79
CA GLY A 551 3.29 14.34 -18.31
C GLY A 551 4.02 15.31 -17.37
N LYS A 552 3.53 15.51 -16.14
CA LYS A 552 4.13 16.39 -15.13
C LYS A 552 3.88 15.88 -13.72
N GLY A 553 4.80 16.18 -12.81
CA GLY A 553 4.67 15.83 -11.40
C GLY A 553 3.72 16.76 -10.65
N ASP A 554 3.07 16.24 -9.60
CA ASP A 554 2.23 17.03 -8.69
C ASP A 554 3.04 18.05 -7.86
N LEU A 555 4.31 17.75 -7.63
CA LEU A 555 5.24 18.53 -6.82
C LEU A 555 6.50 18.86 -7.64
N GLY A 556 6.87 20.14 -7.68
CA GLY A 556 8.06 20.62 -8.38
C GLY A 556 7.85 20.89 -9.88
N SER A 557 8.95 20.99 -10.63
CA SER A 557 8.98 21.35 -12.06
C SER A 557 9.22 20.16 -13.00
N MET A 558 9.14 18.92 -12.49
CA MET A 558 9.43 17.72 -13.28
C MET A 558 8.34 17.48 -14.34
N THR A 559 8.75 17.46 -15.60
CA THR A 559 7.92 17.07 -16.74
C THR A 559 8.56 15.89 -17.48
N TRP A 560 7.75 15.14 -18.23
CA TRP A 560 8.22 14.01 -19.02
C TRP A 560 7.36 13.79 -20.28
N PRO A 561 7.96 13.25 -21.35
CA PRO A 561 7.19 12.78 -22.50
C PRO A 561 6.38 11.54 -22.11
N VAL A 562 5.08 11.56 -22.41
CA VAL A 562 4.19 10.43 -22.18
C VAL A 562 4.35 9.42 -23.32
N ASN A 563 4.73 8.18 -22.98
CA ASN A 563 4.79 7.09 -23.94
C ASN A 563 3.41 6.40 -24.03
N SER A 564 2.77 6.48 -25.20
CA SER A 564 1.44 5.91 -25.46
C SER A 564 1.39 4.38 -25.36
N TYR A 565 2.49 3.68 -25.62
CA TYR A 565 2.56 2.23 -25.44
C TYR A 565 2.54 1.85 -23.96
N ILE A 566 3.19 2.65 -23.11
CA ILE A 566 3.17 2.44 -21.66
C ILE A 566 1.79 2.78 -21.07
N THR A 567 1.13 3.84 -21.54
CA THR A 567 -0.26 4.12 -21.09
C THR A 567 -1.22 3.00 -21.51
N THR A 568 -1.04 2.43 -22.70
CA THR A 568 -1.81 1.26 -23.17
C THR A 568 -1.51 0.01 -22.33
N ALA A 569 -0.24 -0.20 -21.96
CA ALA A 569 0.16 -1.28 -21.06
C ALA A 569 -0.50 -1.11 -19.69
N LEU A 570 -0.47 0.09 -19.09
CA LEU A 570 -1.15 0.37 -17.81
C LEU A 570 -2.66 0.16 -17.88
N SER A 571 -3.31 0.53 -18.99
CA SER A 571 -4.73 0.26 -19.24
C SER A 571 -5.02 -1.26 -19.26
N THR A 572 -4.09 -2.05 -19.80
CA THR A 572 -4.17 -3.52 -19.80
C THR A 572 -3.94 -4.10 -18.41
N THR A 573 -2.90 -3.65 -17.71
CA THR A 573 -2.60 -4.02 -16.32
C THR A 573 -3.77 -3.73 -15.39
N PHE A 574 -4.44 -2.58 -15.58
CA PHE A 574 -5.62 -2.18 -14.80
C PHE A 574 -6.73 -3.23 -14.89
N ARG A 575 -7.03 -3.72 -16.11
CA ARG A 575 -8.03 -4.77 -16.32
C ARG A 575 -7.56 -6.13 -15.80
N GLN A 576 -6.31 -6.50 -16.03
CA GLN A 576 -5.75 -7.77 -15.51
C GLN A 576 -5.78 -7.84 -13.98
N ALA A 577 -5.57 -6.70 -13.31
CA ALA A 577 -5.62 -6.62 -11.86
C ALA A 577 -7.03 -6.89 -11.27
N PHE A 578 -8.10 -6.86 -12.08
CA PHE A 578 -9.45 -7.23 -11.62
C PHE A 578 -9.55 -8.70 -11.20
N GLY A 579 -8.70 -9.57 -11.74
CA GLY A 579 -8.63 -10.99 -11.35
C GLY A 579 -8.21 -11.23 -9.90
N ASN A 580 -7.81 -10.18 -9.18
CA ASN A 580 -7.47 -10.23 -7.75
C ASN A 580 -8.68 -9.93 -6.84
N ILE A 581 -9.89 -9.77 -7.37
CA ILE A 581 -11.11 -9.44 -6.62
C ILE A 581 -11.94 -10.71 -6.36
N THR A 582 -12.41 -10.89 -5.13
CA THR A 582 -13.19 -12.06 -4.69
C THR A 582 -14.68 -11.93 -5.06
N PRO A 583 -15.23 -12.77 -5.97
CA PRO A 583 -16.63 -12.73 -6.34
C PRO A 583 -17.55 -13.27 -5.23
N THR A 584 -18.82 -12.86 -5.25
CA THR A 584 -19.86 -13.27 -4.29
C THR A 584 -20.96 -14.13 -4.93
N GLY A 585 -21.14 -14.04 -6.25
CA GLY A 585 -22.19 -14.72 -6.99
C GLY A 585 -23.59 -14.16 -6.74
N LYS A 586 -23.70 -12.91 -6.26
CA LYS A 586 -24.99 -12.26 -5.95
C LYS A 586 -25.40 -11.27 -7.03
N ARG A 587 -26.68 -10.90 -7.05
CA ARG A 587 -27.20 -9.90 -7.99
C ARG A 587 -27.03 -8.49 -7.43
N PHE A 588 -26.19 -7.70 -8.08
CA PHE A 588 -25.90 -6.31 -7.70
C PHE A 588 -26.69 -5.32 -8.53
N MET A 589 -27.15 -4.27 -7.87
CA MET A 589 -27.43 -2.98 -8.50
C MET A 589 -26.39 -1.96 -8.02
N ILE A 590 -25.59 -1.45 -8.95
CA ILE A 590 -24.61 -0.40 -8.71
C ILE A 590 -25.24 0.94 -9.05
N GLY A 591 -25.39 1.79 -8.04
CA GLY A 591 -25.81 3.18 -8.18
C GLY A 591 -24.60 4.11 -8.20
N LEU A 592 -24.35 4.76 -9.32
CA LEU A 592 -23.32 5.78 -9.48
C LEU A 592 -23.96 7.16 -9.34
N ASP A 593 -23.59 7.88 -8.29
CA ASP A 593 -23.94 9.28 -8.17
C ASP A 593 -23.20 10.07 -9.26
N VAL A 594 -23.97 10.65 -10.17
CA VAL A 594 -23.48 11.46 -11.31
C VAL A 594 -23.77 12.95 -11.12
N SER A 595 -24.11 13.36 -9.90
CA SER A 595 -24.33 14.77 -9.56
C SER A 595 -23.03 15.60 -9.65
N GLY A 596 -23.18 16.93 -9.65
CA GLY A 596 -22.06 17.85 -9.79
C GLY A 596 -20.99 17.70 -8.70
N SER A 597 -21.39 17.39 -7.47
CA SER A 597 -20.47 17.27 -6.33
C SER A 597 -19.42 16.16 -6.53
N MET A 598 -19.78 15.11 -7.26
CA MET A 598 -18.91 13.96 -7.57
C MET A 598 -17.80 14.26 -8.57
N SER A 599 -17.86 15.39 -9.29
CA SER A 599 -16.86 15.79 -10.29
C SER A 599 -15.96 16.95 -9.84
N MET A 600 -16.32 17.63 -8.74
CA MET A 600 -15.73 18.91 -8.33
C MET A 600 -14.68 18.80 -7.22
N CYS A 601 -14.51 17.61 -6.64
CA CYS A 601 -13.46 17.31 -5.67
C CYS A 601 -12.62 16.10 -6.12
N MET A 602 -11.49 15.88 -5.46
CA MET A 602 -10.62 14.72 -5.70
C MET A 602 -10.82 13.71 -4.58
N CYS A 603 -10.78 12.42 -4.91
CA CYS A 603 -10.67 11.36 -3.92
C CYS A 603 -9.41 11.60 -3.09
N ALA A 604 -9.56 11.68 -1.78
CA ALA A 604 -8.44 12.02 -0.92
C ALA A 604 -7.37 10.92 -0.98
N GLY A 605 -6.11 11.33 -1.20
CA GLY A 605 -4.99 10.44 -1.47
C GLY A 605 -4.69 10.16 -2.95
N ALA A 606 -5.64 10.42 -3.86
CA ALA A 606 -5.47 10.37 -5.31
C ALA A 606 -5.81 11.72 -5.94
N LYS A 607 -4.85 12.65 -5.96
CA LYS A 607 -5.02 14.06 -6.38
C LYS A 607 -5.50 14.25 -7.83
N ASN A 608 -5.55 13.17 -8.60
CA ASN A 608 -5.85 13.13 -10.01
C ASN A 608 -7.04 12.22 -10.36
N ILE A 609 -7.83 11.84 -9.35
CA ILE A 609 -9.03 11.02 -9.52
C ILE A 609 -10.19 11.70 -8.81
N THR A 610 -11.29 11.94 -9.54
CA THR A 610 -12.54 12.43 -8.94
C THR A 610 -13.35 11.28 -8.33
N PRO A 611 -14.27 11.56 -7.38
CA PRO A 611 -15.26 10.58 -6.92
C PRO A 611 -16.01 9.87 -8.04
N ARG A 612 -16.37 10.58 -9.12
CA ARG A 612 -17.01 10.00 -10.30
C ARG A 612 -16.12 9.00 -11.03
N GLU A 613 -14.84 9.33 -11.22
CA GLU A 613 -13.89 8.41 -11.85
C GLU A 613 -13.63 7.17 -10.98
N GLY A 614 -13.52 7.37 -9.66
CA GLY A 614 -13.38 6.28 -8.69
C GLY A 614 -14.59 5.35 -8.68
N SER A 615 -15.81 5.89 -8.71
CA SER A 615 -17.05 5.09 -8.69
C SER A 615 -17.20 4.25 -9.97
N VAL A 616 -16.88 4.81 -11.13
CA VAL A 616 -16.86 4.06 -12.41
C VAL A 616 -15.83 2.94 -12.37
N ALA A 617 -14.63 3.19 -11.84
CA ALA A 617 -13.60 2.16 -11.72
C ALA A 617 -14.07 1.00 -10.81
N MET A 618 -14.70 1.31 -9.68
CA MET A 618 -15.26 0.30 -8.76
C MET A 618 -16.43 -0.46 -9.38
N ALA A 619 -17.23 0.20 -10.22
CA ALA A 619 -18.30 -0.46 -10.97
C ALA A 619 -17.75 -1.46 -11.99
N MET A 620 -16.71 -1.08 -12.74
CA MET A 620 -16.04 -1.99 -13.69
C MET A 620 -15.46 -3.22 -12.97
N MET A 621 -14.85 -3.02 -11.80
CA MET A 621 -14.31 -4.08 -10.97
C MET A 621 -15.40 -5.07 -10.52
N THR A 622 -16.51 -4.55 -10.02
CA THR A 622 -17.65 -5.38 -9.57
C THR A 622 -18.28 -6.12 -10.76
N LEU A 623 -18.45 -5.44 -11.89
CA LEU A 623 -18.97 -6.03 -13.13
C LEU A 623 -18.08 -7.18 -13.64
N TYR A 624 -16.75 -7.03 -13.53
CA TYR A 624 -15.82 -8.10 -13.88
C TYR A 624 -15.93 -9.29 -12.93
N ALA A 625 -15.97 -9.04 -11.62
CA ALA A 625 -15.99 -10.11 -10.62
C ALA A 625 -17.31 -10.91 -10.65
N GLU A 626 -18.45 -10.23 -10.75
CA GLU A 626 -19.77 -10.86 -10.61
C GLU A 626 -20.41 -11.26 -11.96
N GLY A 627 -19.97 -10.65 -13.06
CA GLY A 627 -20.48 -10.89 -14.41
C GLY A 627 -21.68 -10.01 -14.80
N ALA A 628 -21.84 -9.76 -16.10
CA ALA A 628 -22.86 -8.86 -16.66
C ALA A 628 -24.31 -9.33 -16.43
N GLN A 629 -24.51 -10.63 -16.20
CA GLN A 629 -25.80 -11.21 -15.85
C GLN A 629 -26.25 -10.91 -14.42
N ASN A 630 -25.29 -10.63 -13.53
CA ASN A 630 -25.54 -10.40 -12.11
C ASN A 630 -25.45 -8.93 -11.72
N VAL A 631 -24.88 -8.06 -12.56
CA VAL A 631 -24.64 -6.66 -12.22
C VAL A 631 -25.41 -5.73 -13.12
N HIS A 632 -26.24 -4.89 -12.50
CA HIS A 632 -26.88 -3.78 -13.17
C HIS A 632 -26.27 -2.45 -12.74
N ILE A 633 -25.80 -1.64 -13.68
CA ILE A 633 -25.16 -0.35 -13.43
C ILE A 633 -26.07 0.78 -13.87
N TYR A 634 -26.34 1.68 -12.94
CA TYR A 634 -27.15 2.86 -13.16
C TYR A 634 -26.47 4.11 -12.63
N GLY A 635 -26.65 5.21 -13.34
CA GLY A 635 -26.35 6.55 -12.83
C GLY A 635 -27.59 7.13 -12.17
N PHE A 636 -27.42 7.91 -11.11
CA PHE A 636 -28.52 8.66 -10.53
C PHE A 636 -28.11 10.09 -10.18
N SER A 637 -29.06 10.99 -10.46
CA SER A 637 -29.14 12.35 -9.94
C SER A 637 -30.60 12.55 -9.52
N ASN A 638 -31.31 13.51 -10.11
CA ASN A 638 -32.76 13.60 -10.07
C ASN A 638 -33.39 12.82 -11.23
N ILE A 639 -32.54 12.26 -12.09
CA ILE A 639 -32.86 11.41 -13.23
C ILE A 639 -32.13 10.08 -13.04
N PHE A 640 -32.78 8.98 -13.40
CA PHE A 640 -32.20 7.64 -13.36
C PHE A 640 -31.70 7.24 -14.76
N TYR A 641 -30.41 6.98 -14.88
CA TYR A 641 -29.73 6.68 -16.13
C TYR A 641 -29.33 5.22 -16.20
N ASN A 642 -29.76 4.54 -17.27
CA ASN A 642 -29.32 3.17 -17.53
C ASN A 642 -27.94 3.15 -18.20
N PHE A 643 -26.97 2.52 -17.52
CA PHE A 643 -25.60 2.31 -18.01
C PHE A 643 -25.30 0.84 -18.32
N ASN A 644 -26.29 -0.06 -18.22
CA ASN A 644 -26.14 -1.46 -18.62
C ASN A 644 -25.73 -1.56 -20.08
N GLY A 645 -24.72 -2.38 -20.38
CA GLY A 645 -24.12 -2.54 -21.71
C GLY A 645 -23.26 -1.37 -22.19
N LYS A 646 -23.39 -0.17 -21.57
CA LYS A 646 -22.55 1.00 -21.87
C LYS A 646 -21.19 0.92 -21.18
N ILE A 647 -21.16 0.45 -19.93
CA ILE A 647 -19.92 0.09 -19.23
C ILE A 647 -19.65 -1.38 -19.45
N ARG A 648 -18.42 -1.73 -19.83
CA ARG A 648 -17.96 -3.12 -19.96
C ARG A 648 -16.55 -3.28 -19.35
N PRO A 649 -16.22 -4.42 -18.74
CA PRO A 649 -14.91 -4.63 -18.11
C PRO A 649 -13.72 -4.48 -19.06
N GLU A 650 -13.93 -4.74 -20.36
CA GLU A 650 -12.89 -4.71 -21.39
C GLU A 650 -12.56 -3.29 -21.85
N MET A 651 -13.41 -2.31 -21.55
CA MET A 651 -13.22 -0.92 -21.97
C MET A 651 -12.00 -0.30 -21.30
N THR A 652 -11.50 0.78 -21.89
CA THR A 652 -10.59 1.67 -21.17
C THR A 652 -11.38 2.41 -20.09
N ILE A 653 -10.70 2.83 -19.01
CA ILE A 653 -11.36 3.62 -17.98
C ILE A 653 -11.86 4.96 -18.54
N GLN A 654 -11.15 5.58 -19.50
CA GLN A 654 -11.61 6.81 -20.13
C GLN A 654 -12.92 6.62 -20.90
N ASP A 655 -13.03 5.53 -21.67
CA ASP A 655 -14.26 5.23 -22.41
C ASP A 655 -15.41 4.93 -21.46
N ALA A 656 -15.16 4.21 -20.36
CA ALA A 656 -16.16 3.93 -19.34
C ALA A 656 -16.63 5.23 -18.64
N ILE A 657 -15.72 6.14 -18.29
CA ILE A 657 -16.06 7.46 -17.74
C ILE A 657 -16.93 8.24 -18.73
N LYS A 658 -16.51 8.31 -20.00
CA LYS A 658 -17.24 9.00 -21.06
C LYS A 658 -18.63 8.40 -21.28
N ALA A 659 -18.77 7.08 -21.19
CA ALA A 659 -20.06 6.38 -21.30
C ALA A 659 -21.05 6.73 -20.17
N THR A 660 -20.55 7.23 -19.05
CA THR A 660 -21.36 7.72 -17.91
C THR A 660 -21.55 9.23 -17.89
N ASP A 661 -21.08 9.95 -18.93
CA ASP A 661 -21.23 11.40 -18.99
C ASP A 661 -22.67 11.78 -19.32
N VAL A 662 -23.31 12.46 -18.36
CA VAL A 662 -24.73 12.82 -18.38
C VAL A 662 -24.90 14.16 -17.66
N PRO A 663 -25.96 14.94 -17.98
CA PRO A 663 -26.20 16.24 -17.36
C PRO A 663 -26.30 16.15 -15.83
N PHE A 664 -25.80 17.18 -15.15
CA PHE A 664 -25.90 17.29 -13.71
C PHE A 664 -27.35 17.53 -13.25
N GLY A 665 -27.65 17.05 -12.05
CA GLY A 665 -28.93 17.25 -11.38
C GLY A 665 -28.78 17.19 -9.86
N ALA A 666 -29.86 17.48 -9.15
CA ALA A 666 -29.96 17.25 -7.69
C ALA A 666 -29.78 15.76 -7.38
N THR A 667 -29.45 15.37 -6.15
CA THR A 667 -29.07 13.98 -5.83
C THR A 667 -30.24 13.23 -5.18
N ASP A 668 -30.84 12.24 -5.86
CA ASP A 668 -31.85 11.35 -5.26
C ASP A 668 -31.30 9.93 -5.04
N CYS A 669 -30.79 9.68 -3.84
CA CYS A 669 -30.24 8.38 -3.46
C CYS A 669 -31.30 7.28 -3.30
N ALA A 670 -32.60 7.58 -3.40
CA ALA A 670 -33.66 6.57 -3.33
C ALA A 670 -33.95 5.92 -4.69
N LEU A 671 -33.46 6.52 -5.79
CA LEU A 671 -33.72 6.03 -7.14
C LEU A 671 -33.28 4.57 -7.38
N PRO A 672 -32.08 4.11 -6.97
CA PRO A 672 -31.69 2.71 -7.20
C PRO A 672 -32.71 1.71 -6.63
N MET A 673 -33.18 1.92 -5.40
CA MET A 673 -34.12 1.01 -4.74
C MET A 673 -35.54 1.12 -5.32
N THR A 674 -36.00 2.33 -5.62
CA THR A 674 -37.34 2.54 -6.18
C THR A 674 -37.47 2.02 -7.61
N GLU A 675 -36.44 2.18 -8.43
CA GLU A 675 -36.40 1.66 -9.80
C GLU A 675 -36.20 0.14 -9.83
N ALA A 676 -35.39 -0.43 -8.93
CA ALA A 676 -35.30 -1.88 -8.78
C ALA A 676 -36.66 -2.50 -8.42
N LEU A 677 -37.46 -1.83 -7.57
CA LEU A 677 -38.80 -2.31 -7.23
C LEU A 677 -39.73 -2.32 -8.45
N LYS A 678 -39.66 -1.29 -9.30
CA LYS A 678 -40.40 -1.24 -10.56
C LYS A 678 -39.96 -2.37 -11.49
N MET A 679 -38.65 -2.57 -11.66
CA MET A 679 -38.11 -3.67 -12.45
C MET A 679 -38.66 -5.02 -11.97
N TYR A 680 -38.52 -5.33 -10.68
CA TYR A 680 -39.05 -6.56 -10.10
C TYR A 680 -40.55 -6.76 -10.39
N THR A 681 -41.35 -5.71 -10.22
CA THR A 681 -42.81 -5.76 -10.45
C THR A 681 -43.16 -5.98 -11.92
N HIS A 682 -42.36 -5.46 -12.86
CA HIS A 682 -42.62 -5.56 -14.30
C HIS A 682 -42.07 -6.83 -14.94
N ASN A 683 -40.89 -7.30 -14.54
CA ASN A 683 -40.19 -8.40 -15.23
C ASN A 683 -39.54 -9.43 -14.28
N GLY A 684 -39.78 -9.34 -12.96
CA GLY A 684 -39.28 -10.30 -11.99
C GLY A 684 -37.78 -10.20 -11.68
N VAL A 685 -37.07 -9.18 -12.18
CA VAL A 685 -35.63 -8.99 -11.91
C VAL A 685 -35.43 -8.54 -10.45
N GLY A 686 -34.93 -9.46 -9.63
CA GLY A 686 -34.57 -9.20 -8.24
C GLY A 686 -33.11 -8.82 -8.05
N ILE A 687 -32.83 -8.05 -7.00
CA ILE A 687 -31.52 -7.51 -6.61
C ILE A 687 -31.25 -7.93 -5.18
N ASP A 688 -30.09 -8.54 -4.95
CA ASP A 688 -29.67 -8.98 -3.61
C ASP A 688 -28.84 -7.90 -2.91
N VAL A 689 -28.11 -7.08 -3.67
CA VAL A 689 -27.18 -6.08 -3.12
C VAL A 689 -27.29 -4.76 -3.89
N PHE A 690 -27.60 -3.68 -3.18
CA PHE A 690 -27.47 -2.32 -3.68
C PHE A 690 -26.10 -1.77 -3.26
N CYS A 691 -25.29 -1.32 -4.20
CA CYS A 691 -24.01 -0.66 -3.92
C CYS A 691 -24.05 0.77 -4.47
N VAL A 692 -24.15 1.75 -3.58
CA VAL A 692 -24.34 3.16 -3.91
C VAL A 692 -23.06 3.93 -3.63
N TYR A 693 -22.46 4.50 -4.68
CA TYR A 693 -21.28 5.36 -4.61
C TYR A 693 -21.72 6.81 -4.64
N THR A 694 -21.58 7.53 -3.53
CA THR A 694 -22.12 8.89 -3.36
C THR A 694 -21.33 9.67 -2.30
N ASP A 695 -21.56 10.98 -2.22
CA ASP A 695 -21.17 11.79 -1.08
C ASP A 695 -22.20 11.77 0.06
N SER A 696 -23.33 11.07 -0.08
CA SER A 696 -24.42 10.95 0.90
C SER A 696 -25.20 12.25 1.17
N GLU A 697 -25.06 13.26 0.30
CA GLU A 697 -25.76 14.55 0.36
C GLU A 697 -27.05 14.51 -0.47
N THR A 698 -27.98 13.64 -0.08
CA THR A 698 -29.25 13.41 -0.81
C THR A 698 -30.22 14.59 -0.65
N TYR A 699 -30.84 15.01 -1.74
CA TYR A 699 -31.87 16.06 -1.77
C TYR A 699 -32.87 15.81 -2.90
N ALA A 700 -34.04 15.31 -2.53
CA ALA A 700 -35.17 15.19 -3.45
C ALA A 700 -36.52 15.26 -2.70
N PRO A 701 -37.59 15.79 -3.31
CA PRO A 701 -38.94 15.77 -2.74
C PRO A 701 -39.59 14.38 -2.88
N THR A 702 -38.81 13.31 -2.69
CA THR A 702 -39.18 11.90 -2.88
C THR A 702 -38.94 11.11 -1.59
N VAL A 703 -39.25 9.81 -1.59
CA VAL A 703 -39.07 8.93 -0.44
C VAL A 703 -37.60 8.85 0.00
N HIS A 704 -37.37 8.61 1.29
CA HIS A 704 -36.02 8.38 1.83
C HIS A 704 -35.38 7.09 1.30
N PRO A 705 -34.05 7.06 1.06
CA PRO A 705 -33.34 5.87 0.59
C PRO A 705 -33.56 4.62 1.47
N GLN A 706 -33.45 4.78 2.79
CA GLN A 706 -33.72 3.69 3.74
C GLN A 706 -35.16 3.16 3.63
N VAL A 707 -36.13 4.05 3.46
CA VAL A 707 -37.55 3.65 3.34
C VAL A 707 -37.80 2.96 1.99
N ALA A 708 -37.13 3.39 0.92
CA ALA A 708 -37.17 2.71 -0.36
C ALA A 708 -36.60 1.29 -0.29
N LEU A 709 -35.51 1.09 0.46
CA LEU A 709 -34.93 -0.24 0.72
C LEU A 709 -35.88 -1.13 1.52
N GLU A 710 -36.46 -0.62 2.61
CA GLU A 710 -37.47 -1.35 3.42
C GLU A 710 -38.67 -1.77 2.57
N GLN A 711 -39.14 -0.88 1.69
CA GLN A 711 -40.23 -1.17 0.77
C GLN A 711 -39.84 -2.25 -0.25
N TYR A 712 -38.62 -2.17 -0.80
CA TYR A 712 -38.10 -3.18 -1.72
C TYR A 712 -38.10 -4.57 -1.06
N ARG A 713 -37.51 -4.71 0.13
CA ARG A 713 -37.48 -5.97 0.89
C ARG A 713 -38.89 -6.51 1.14
N ARG A 714 -39.80 -5.66 1.60
CA ARG A 714 -41.18 -6.06 1.92
C ARG A 714 -41.95 -6.58 0.71
N VAL A 715 -41.82 -5.93 -0.45
CA VAL A 715 -42.60 -6.28 -1.64
C VAL A 715 -41.99 -7.48 -2.36
N THR A 716 -40.66 -7.55 -2.44
CA THR A 716 -39.98 -8.62 -3.18
C THR A 716 -39.74 -9.89 -2.36
N GLY A 717 -39.77 -9.79 -1.02
CA GLY A 717 -39.36 -10.85 -0.11
C GLY A 717 -37.85 -11.12 -0.10
N ILE A 718 -37.05 -10.34 -0.82
CA ILE A 718 -35.60 -10.48 -0.90
C ILE A 718 -34.97 -9.77 0.30
N ASP A 719 -34.07 -10.45 1.00
CA ASP A 719 -33.28 -9.88 2.10
C ASP A 719 -32.14 -8.99 1.55
N ALA A 720 -32.52 -7.95 0.79
CA ALA A 720 -31.59 -7.14 0.02
C ALA A 720 -30.66 -6.32 0.92
N LYS A 721 -29.37 -6.29 0.63
CA LYS A 721 -28.36 -5.51 1.38
C LYS A 721 -28.14 -4.15 0.73
N LEU A 722 -27.82 -3.12 1.52
CA LEU A 722 -27.41 -1.80 1.01
C LEU A 722 -26.01 -1.46 1.48
N ILE A 723 -25.11 -1.22 0.53
CA ILE A 723 -23.74 -0.79 0.78
C ILE A 723 -23.62 0.65 0.29
N VAL A 724 -23.24 1.55 1.20
CA VAL A 724 -22.98 2.96 0.89
C VAL A 724 -21.49 3.19 0.91
N VAL A 725 -20.92 3.48 -0.26
CA VAL A 725 -19.50 3.83 -0.39
C VAL A 725 -19.40 5.36 -0.39
N GLY A 726 -19.02 5.91 0.76
CA GLY A 726 -18.89 7.36 0.97
C GLY A 726 -17.62 7.88 0.29
N MET A 727 -17.76 8.56 -0.84
CA MET A 727 -16.62 8.98 -1.67
C MET A 727 -15.93 10.27 -1.19
N VAL A 728 -16.46 10.90 -0.14
CA VAL A 728 -15.91 12.12 0.49
C VAL A 728 -15.86 11.99 2.01
N ALA A 729 -14.97 12.77 2.65
CA ALA A 729 -14.76 12.76 4.09
C ALA A 729 -15.80 13.59 4.87
N ASN A 730 -17.09 13.26 4.77
CA ASN A 730 -18.15 13.82 5.62
C ASN A 730 -18.65 12.81 6.67
N GLN A 731 -19.52 13.27 7.57
CA GLN A 731 -20.06 12.49 8.70
C GLN A 731 -21.43 11.85 8.41
N LEU A 732 -21.82 11.71 7.14
CA LEU A 732 -23.18 11.34 6.74
C LEU A 732 -23.25 10.00 6.01
N THR A 733 -24.41 9.35 6.10
CA THR A 733 -24.80 8.21 5.28
C THR A 733 -26.29 8.23 4.98
N ILE A 734 -26.68 7.61 3.87
CA ILE A 734 -28.08 7.41 3.46
C ILE A 734 -28.71 6.14 4.06
N ALA A 735 -27.90 5.24 4.63
CA ALA A 735 -28.33 4.00 5.25
C ALA A 735 -28.51 4.17 6.77
N ASP A 736 -29.57 3.61 7.34
CA ASP A 736 -29.77 3.63 8.79
C ASP A 736 -28.71 2.74 9.46
N PRO A 737 -27.83 3.29 10.32
CA PRO A 737 -26.79 2.49 10.95
C PRO A 737 -27.30 1.37 11.88
N LYS A 738 -28.59 1.37 12.24
CA LYS A 738 -29.22 0.30 13.03
C LYS A 738 -29.66 -0.89 12.18
N ASP A 739 -29.69 -0.75 10.87
CA ASP A 739 -30.07 -1.82 9.95
C ASP A 739 -28.88 -2.75 9.68
N LYS A 740 -28.94 -3.98 10.19
CA LYS A 740 -27.90 -5.02 10.03
C LYS A 740 -27.61 -5.39 8.57
N ASN A 741 -28.53 -5.09 7.66
CA ASN A 741 -28.37 -5.34 6.23
C ASN A 741 -27.88 -4.09 5.50
N THR A 742 -27.24 -3.17 6.23
CA THR A 742 -26.55 -2.01 5.67
C THR A 742 -25.08 -1.99 6.05
N LEU A 743 -24.24 -1.49 5.15
CA LEU A 743 -22.80 -1.31 5.37
C LEU A 743 -22.37 0.05 4.86
N ASN A 744 -21.65 0.81 5.69
CA ASN A 744 -21.04 2.07 5.29
C ASN A 744 -19.54 1.90 5.13
N LEU A 745 -19.03 2.19 3.95
CA LEU A 745 -17.61 2.09 3.63
C LEU A 745 -17.02 3.46 3.34
N ALA A 746 -15.75 3.61 3.70
CA ALA A 746 -14.93 4.73 3.29
C ALA A 746 -14.50 4.52 1.83
N GLY A 747 -14.74 5.50 0.97
CA GLY A 747 -14.44 5.41 -0.46
C GLY A 747 -12.95 5.37 -0.77
N PHE A 748 -12.65 4.89 -1.99
CA PHE A 748 -11.30 4.79 -2.58
C PHE A 748 -10.28 3.99 -1.72
N ASP A 749 -10.73 2.97 -1.00
CA ASP A 749 -9.90 2.01 -0.24
C ASP A 749 -9.62 0.75 -1.08
N THR A 750 -8.38 0.29 -1.08
CA THR A 750 -7.99 -0.96 -1.76
C THR A 750 -8.61 -2.21 -1.15
N SER A 751 -9.13 -2.13 0.07
CA SER A 751 -9.86 -3.21 0.75
C SER A 751 -11.38 -3.16 0.54
N THR A 752 -11.93 -2.07 -0.06
CA THR A 752 -13.37 -1.95 -0.30
C THR A 752 -13.97 -3.16 -1.03
N PRO A 753 -13.38 -3.68 -2.12
CA PRO A 753 -13.96 -4.84 -2.81
C PRO A 753 -14.06 -6.09 -1.93
N GLU A 754 -13.05 -6.36 -1.10
CA GLU A 754 -13.06 -7.51 -0.20
C GLU A 754 -14.07 -7.34 0.93
N LEU A 755 -14.19 -6.13 1.52
CA LEU A 755 -15.20 -5.84 2.54
C LEU A 755 -16.63 -5.98 2.00
N ILE A 756 -16.87 -5.53 0.76
CA ILE A 756 -18.13 -5.78 0.05
C ILE A 756 -18.38 -7.28 -0.04
N SER A 757 -17.38 -8.05 -0.49
CA SER A 757 -17.50 -9.50 -0.64
C SER A 757 -17.83 -10.20 0.68
N MET A 758 -17.10 -9.87 1.75
CA MET A 758 -17.30 -10.40 3.09
C MET A 758 -18.70 -10.11 3.62
N PHE A 759 -19.16 -8.85 3.54
CA PHE A 759 -20.47 -8.45 4.02
C PHE A 759 -21.60 -9.11 3.25
N VAL A 760 -21.49 -9.17 1.92
CA VAL A 760 -22.47 -9.83 1.06
C VAL A 760 -22.57 -11.32 1.40
N ARG A 761 -21.44 -11.96 1.70
CA ARG A 761 -21.35 -13.37 2.13
C ARG A 761 -21.72 -13.60 3.61
N GLY A 762 -21.95 -12.55 4.39
CA GLY A 762 -22.32 -12.65 5.81
C GLY A 762 -21.16 -13.00 6.74
N LEU A 763 -19.93 -12.65 6.36
CA LEU A 763 -18.72 -12.84 7.18
C LEU A 763 -18.46 -11.68 8.15
N ILE A 764 -19.10 -10.53 7.92
CA ILE A 764 -19.05 -9.33 8.77
C ILE A 764 -20.43 -8.68 8.88
#